data_AF-A0AAW6UYF3-F1
#
_entry.id   AF-A0AAW6UYF3-F1
#
_cell.length_a   1.000
_cell.length_b   1.000
_cell.length_c   1.000
_cell.angle_alpha   90.00
_cell.angle_beta   90.00
_cell.angle_gamma   90.00
#
_symmetry.space_group_name_H-M   'P 1'
#
loop_
_entity.id
_entity.type
_entity.pdbx_description
1 polymer ?
#
loop_
_entity_poly.entity_id
_entity_poly.type
_entity_poly.pdbx_seq_one_letter_code
_entity_poly.pdbx_strand_id
1 'polypeptide(L)'
;MLNDLNKHVDLPMISLKKTIEKLFGNEQFERAQHINFVIKLLSLQQADNFLDGLNLDYFNVDVEFQLNLPKPSVISFTKKVKISDLPITSYINSISQLSESQTHAKNWNILVLKAAIYLIALPELRPDLFKQAHAEHVNTVKRLFQRFRTANKNLDTQKKYHNTEEYKRLWNIYLKDPTLSLEQFVQYLIALDSNELPYFDRNLLNDIRITFNYVLKNKAKIARASIDTQLQHQFLDEEQFIEESVEIKKGAKSKALNIETLIDEPINRQIVVNPTHVTPLAAHSETSQSYVLPLVAKHIQRKEHLLTSSSFFPNPSSVNHLLKRLHVDYSEHQNKSALILILAFLTGNSVNEWLYIQSKRAKKLNNRQELLHKNDQFFLRSKFNIFENRNFKYSDSLLNQTIYLDIPIPNLFIEDLRKMDSVSIDDIQQYLRKLRQELLIPKLSVVKVSSLLHHTVLEKTGNKQLADLVTGIDANQSSSISYCHQNIPRLHAQYLDILKSLCTDIVRKYESGVTTSPSDSTLYFGSRKAPKPQVITEIFAVLKFNIFSQAEDDLISIFNHYNIWLWHILLLFTAARPVAEFPGFLKNFNLKRQILIVSDKEVGGRNGFGRLIPLCPFLVEEIKKFLNFLEYFSIQIIMSHSHLADLLQQIKTSQLPLLGIIKNNEWISLSPSIVKNFHSELGLDHANWHRHTARAFLTHKITEPEILALFGHELMQQEAAHPFSSLSLSQFSKIADVLEQMKDQFKISGIEVHVIIQ
;
A
#
# COMPACT_ATOMS: atom_id res chain seq x y z
N MET A 1 -50.34 33.40 -4.56
CA MET A 1 -50.84 33.48 -3.17
C MET A 1 -49.64 33.47 -2.26
N LEU A 2 -49.44 34.58 -1.56
CA LEU A 2 -48.38 34.77 -0.58
C LEU A 2 -48.52 33.73 0.54
N ASN A 3 -47.43 33.02 0.86
CA ASN A 3 -47.28 32.37 2.16
C ASN A 3 -46.17 33.08 2.90
N ASP A 4 -46.59 34.08 3.67
CA ASP A 4 -45.89 34.57 4.85
C ASP A 4 -45.61 33.40 5.79
N LEU A 5 -44.33 33.08 5.97
CA LEU A 5 -43.83 32.25 7.07
C LEU A 5 -42.70 33.03 7.77
N ASN A 6 -43.02 34.24 8.21
CA ASN A 6 -42.33 34.86 9.33
C ASN A 6 -42.70 34.11 10.62
N LYS A 7 -42.11 32.93 10.82
CA LYS A 7 -41.90 32.40 12.17
C LYS A 7 -40.62 33.05 12.70
N HIS A 8 -40.78 34.16 13.42
CA HIS A 8 -39.78 34.62 14.37
C HIS A 8 -39.59 33.52 15.42
N VAL A 9 -38.64 32.63 15.18
CA VAL A 9 -38.02 31.84 16.24
C VAL A 9 -37.06 32.80 16.92
N ASP A 10 -37.30 33.13 18.19
CA ASP A 10 -36.28 33.75 19.05
C ASP A 10 -35.10 32.79 19.13
N LEU A 11 -34.16 32.94 18.19
CA LEU A 11 -32.90 32.21 18.20
C LEU A 11 -32.09 32.73 19.40
N PRO A 12 -31.59 31.85 20.28
CA PRO A 12 -30.73 32.27 21.38
C PRO A 12 -29.50 32.97 20.78
N MET A 13 -29.27 34.22 21.20
CA MET A 13 -28.16 35.04 20.74
C MET A 13 -26.83 34.32 21.04
N ILE A 14 -26.06 33.99 20.00
CA ILE A 14 -24.86 33.15 20.13
C ILE A 14 -23.66 34.00 20.56
N SER A 15 -22.89 33.54 21.53
CA SER A 15 -21.64 34.22 21.95
C SER A 15 -20.63 34.26 20.81
N LEU A 16 -20.26 35.46 20.37
CA LEU A 16 -19.18 35.67 19.40
C LEU A 16 -17.84 35.18 19.98
N LYS A 17 -17.61 35.41 21.27
CA LYS A 17 -16.41 34.92 21.99
C LYS A 17 -16.22 33.42 21.83
N LYS A 18 -17.25 32.65 22.20
CA LYS A 18 -17.20 31.18 22.18
C LYS A 18 -17.03 30.65 20.77
N THR A 19 -17.65 31.29 19.78
CA THR A 19 -17.52 30.89 18.38
C THR A 19 -16.10 31.14 17.85
N ILE A 20 -15.50 32.29 18.16
CA ILE A 20 -14.11 32.58 17.80
C ILE A 20 -13.17 31.62 18.53
N GLU A 21 -13.38 31.33 19.82
CA GLU A 21 -12.61 30.32 20.53
C GLU A 21 -12.73 28.94 19.86
N LYS A 22 -13.94 28.52 19.49
CA LYS A 22 -14.21 27.26 18.76
C LYS A 22 -13.52 27.23 17.40
N LEU A 23 -13.47 28.36 16.68
CA LEU A 23 -12.76 28.48 15.40
C LEU A 23 -11.29 28.05 15.57
N PHE A 24 -10.56 28.59 16.55
CA PHE A 24 -9.16 28.22 16.80
C PHE A 24 -8.97 26.77 17.29
N GLY A 25 -10.00 26.13 17.84
CA GLY A 25 -9.95 24.74 18.31
C GLY A 25 -8.78 24.51 19.26
N ASN A 26 -7.85 23.63 18.87
CA ASN A 26 -6.67 23.24 19.66
C ASN A 26 -5.43 24.13 19.42
N GLU A 27 -5.51 25.16 18.56
CA GLU A 27 -4.39 26.07 18.29
C GLU A 27 -4.18 27.03 19.48
N GLN A 28 -3.16 26.77 20.32
CA GLN A 28 -2.88 27.58 21.53
C GLN A 28 -1.81 28.68 21.32
N PHE A 29 -1.15 28.72 20.16
CA PHE A 29 -0.05 29.66 19.91
C PHE A 29 -0.55 31.12 19.93
N GLU A 30 -0.13 31.89 20.95
CA GLU A 30 -0.49 33.30 21.15
C GLU A 30 -1.99 33.59 20.94
N ARG A 31 -2.84 32.64 21.36
CA ARG A 31 -4.27 32.60 21.02
C ARG A 31 -5.01 33.89 21.40
N ALA A 32 -4.73 34.45 22.58
CA ALA A 32 -5.35 35.69 23.05
C ALA A 32 -5.08 36.88 22.12
N GLN A 33 -3.84 37.02 21.61
CA GLN A 33 -3.47 38.10 20.68
C GLN A 33 -4.17 37.95 19.33
N HIS A 34 -4.25 36.71 18.82
CA HIS A 34 -4.90 36.43 17.54
C HIS A 34 -6.42 36.60 17.61
N ILE A 35 -7.05 36.20 18.72
CA ILE A 35 -8.48 36.45 18.98
C ILE A 35 -8.74 37.96 19.05
N ASN A 36 -7.94 38.72 19.81
CA ASN A 36 -8.07 40.16 19.90
C ASN A 36 -7.91 40.87 18.54
N PHE A 37 -7.01 40.36 17.68
CA PHE A 37 -6.83 40.88 16.33
C PHE A 37 -8.03 40.56 15.41
N VAL A 38 -8.63 39.38 15.53
CA VAL A 38 -9.89 39.07 14.81
C VAL A 38 -11.01 40.00 15.24
N ILE A 39 -11.16 40.27 16.53
CA ILE A 39 -12.17 41.20 17.07
C ILE A 39 -11.95 42.60 16.51
N LYS A 40 -10.69 43.08 16.48
CA LYS A 40 -10.32 44.34 15.84
C LYS A 40 -10.71 44.39 14.36
N LEU A 41 -10.51 43.29 13.62
CA LEU A 41 -10.86 43.23 12.20
C LEU A 41 -12.37 43.26 11.96
N LEU A 42 -13.15 42.63 12.85
CA LEU A 42 -14.61 42.62 12.77
C LEU A 42 -15.24 43.95 13.21
N SER A 43 -14.59 44.70 14.11
CA SER A 43 -15.08 46.01 14.57
C SER A 43 -14.78 47.18 13.62
N LEU A 44 -13.93 46.97 12.61
CA LEU A 44 -13.70 47.93 11.52
C LEU A 44 -14.93 47.91 10.58
N GLN A 45 -15.94 48.72 10.90
CA GLN A 45 -17.28 48.84 10.27
C GLN A 45 -17.33 49.09 8.74
N GLN A 46 -16.22 49.05 8.00
CA GLN A 46 -16.21 49.34 6.56
C GLN A 46 -16.79 48.22 5.68
N ALA A 47 -17.11 47.05 6.24
CA ALA A 47 -17.54 45.86 5.50
C ALA A 47 -18.97 45.39 5.81
N ASP A 48 -19.80 46.22 6.44
CA ASP A 48 -21.19 45.86 6.77
C ASP A 48 -22.14 46.03 5.57
N ASN A 49 -21.75 46.83 4.58
CA ASN A 49 -22.47 47.01 3.30
C ASN A 49 -21.97 46.05 2.19
N PHE A 50 -21.13 45.06 2.52
CA PHE A 50 -20.55 44.13 1.55
C PHE A 50 -21.13 42.72 1.72
N LEU A 51 -21.48 42.05 0.62
CA LEU A 51 -22.16 40.75 0.63
C LEU A 51 -23.43 40.75 1.49
N ASP A 52 -24.41 41.58 1.13
CA ASP A 52 -25.71 41.64 1.80
C ASP A 52 -26.29 40.22 1.98
N GLY A 53 -26.66 39.88 3.23
CA GLY A 53 -26.98 38.53 3.70
C GLY A 53 -25.86 37.76 4.42
N LEU A 54 -24.60 38.24 4.41
CA LEU A 54 -23.48 37.72 5.20
C LEU A 54 -23.29 38.52 6.51
N ASN A 55 -24.31 38.52 7.36
CA ASN A 55 -24.27 39.26 8.61
C ASN A 55 -24.20 38.36 9.85
N LEU A 56 -23.59 38.88 10.92
CA LEU A 56 -23.46 38.24 12.23
C LEU A 56 -24.54 38.74 13.20
N ASP A 57 -25.71 39.18 12.72
CA ASP A 57 -26.82 39.71 13.54
C ASP A 57 -27.34 38.72 14.59
N TYR A 58 -27.12 37.42 14.36
CA TYR A 58 -27.49 36.35 15.30
C TYR A 58 -26.50 36.17 16.47
N PHE A 59 -25.43 36.98 16.52
CA PHE A 59 -24.39 36.88 17.55
C PHE A 59 -24.51 38.00 18.58
N ASN A 60 -24.38 37.64 19.85
CA ASN A 60 -24.13 38.59 20.92
C ASN A 60 -22.64 38.95 20.91
N VAL A 61 -22.32 40.25 20.73
CA VAL A 61 -20.96 40.77 20.80
C VAL A 61 -20.55 40.87 22.27
N ASP A 62 -20.19 39.72 22.85
CA ASP A 62 -19.79 39.56 24.25
C ASP A 62 -18.27 39.70 24.46
N VAL A 63 -17.60 40.41 23.56
CA VAL A 63 -16.15 40.64 23.61
C VAL A 63 -15.79 42.07 23.27
N GLU A 64 -15.01 42.69 24.15
CA GLU A 64 -14.44 44.01 23.92
C GLU A 64 -13.00 43.92 23.37
N PHE A 65 -12.66 44.83 22.47
CA PHE A 65 -11.31 44.96 21.95
C PHE A 65 -10.37 45.49 23.04
N GLN A 66 -9.27 44.77 23.29
CA GLN A 66 -8.27 45.17 24.27
C GLN A 66 -7.12 45.94 23.59
N LEU A 67 -7.02 47.24 23.89
CA LEU A 67 -5.97 48.14 23.37
C LEU A 67 -4.54 47.72 23.77
N ASN A 68 -4.40 46.97 24.87
CA ASN A 68 -3.10 46.63 25.47
C ASN A 68 -2.41 45.41 24.83
N LEU A 69 -3.08 44.69 23.91
CA LEU A 69 -2.51 43.52 23.25
C LEU A 69 -1.81 43.90 21.93
N PRO A 70 -0.56 43.45 21.71
CA PRO A 70 0.16 43.76 20.48
C PRO A 70 -0.48 43.07 19.26
N LYS A 71 -0.25 43.66 18.09
CA LYS A 71 -0.60 43.04 16.80
C LYS A 71 0.16 41.72 16.64
N PRO A 72 -0.45 40.65 16.08
CA PRO A 72 0.22 39.37 15.91
C PRO A 72 1.57 39.50 15.20
N SER A 73 2.60 38.86 15.76
CA SER A 73 3.96 38.91 15.24
C SER A 73 4.20 37.87 14.13
N VAL A 74 5.24 38.05 13.31
CA VAL A 74 5.58 37.10 12.24
C VAL A 74 5.98 35.74 12.82
N ILE A 75 5.26 34.67 12.45
CA ILE A 75 5.56 33.32 12.93
C ILE A 75 6.74 32.74 12.15
N SER A 76 7.78 32.32 12.89
CA SER A 76 8.90 31.55 12.35
C SER A 76 8.57 30.07 12.34
N PHE A 77 8.11 29.55 11.20
CA PHE A 77 7.84 28.11 11.05
C PHE A 77 9.16 27.30 11.02
N THR A 78 9.23 26.25 11.85
CA THR A 78 10.42 25.38 11.99
C THR A 78 10.05 23.90 11.72
N LYS A 79 11.02 22.99 11.77
CA LYS A 79 10.74 21.54 11.67
C LYS A 79 9.82 21.02 12.79
N LYS A 80 9.75 21.72 13.94
CA LYS A 80 8.94 21.33 15.11
C LYS A 80 7.53 21.94 15.11
N VAL A 81 7.29 23.05 14.40
CA VAL A 81 5.99 23.72 14.30
C VAL A 81 5.67 23.95 12.83
N LYS A 82 4.75 23.16 12.27
CA LYS A 82 4.38 23.25 10.86
C LYS A 82 3.13 24.11 10.68
N ILE A 83 3.00 24.68 9.49
CA ILE A 83 1.80 25.43 9.08
C ILE A 83 0.52 24.56 9.19
N SER A 84 0.63 23.25 8.93
CA SER A 84 -0.48 22.30 9.08
C SER A 84 -1.02 22.19 10.51
N ASP A 85 -0.20 22.54 11.49
CA ASP A 85 -0.50 22.43 12.91
C ASP A 85 -1.18 23.71 13.43
N LEU A 86 -0.98 24.83 12.72
CA LEU A 86 -1.52 26.16 13.02
C LEU A 86 -2.20 26.84 11.80
N PRO A 87 -3.16 26.18 11.11
CA PRO A 87 -3.76 26.71 9.89
C PRO A 87 -4.53 28.02 10.11
N ILE A 88 -5.17 28.22 11.25
CA ILE A 88 -6.00 29.40 11.53
C ILE A 88 -5.13 30.55 12.00
N THR A 89 -4.25 30.30 12.97
CA THR A 89 -3.27 31.28 13.44
C THR A 89 -2.38 31.78 12.31
N SER A 90 -1.93 30.89 11.41
CA SER A 90 -1.11 31.29 10.27
C SER A 90 -1.84 32.14 9.22
N TYR A 91 -3.16 31.94 9.05
CA TYR A 91 -3.98 32.77 8.19
C TYR A 91 -4.16 34.18 8.78
N ILE A 92 -4.53 34.27 10.06
CA ILE A 92 -4.71 35.55 10.76
C ILE A 92 -3.42 36.38 10.76
N ASN A 93 -2.27 35.72 10.97
CA ASN A 93 -0.98 36.37 10.85
C ASN A 93 -0.73 36.94 9.44
N SER A 94 -1.12 36.23 8.38
CA SER A 94 -0.98 36.75 7.01
C SER A 94 -1.80 38.03 6.77
N ILE A 95 -2.95 38.19 7.43
CA ILE A 95 -3.75 39.42 7.37
C ILE A 95 -3.03 40.55 8.10
N SER A 96 -2.42 40.25 9.24
CA SER A 96 -1.66 41.23 10.01
C SER A 96 -0.47 41.81 9.22
N GLN A 97 0.07 41.08 8.24
CA GLN A 97 1.21 41.52 7.43
C GLN A 97 0.81 42.35 6.20
N LEU A 98 -0.49 42.54 5.93
CA LEU A 98 -0.94 43.36 4.80
C LEU A 98 -0.64 44.85 5.03
N SER A 99 -0.13 45.52 3.99
CA SER A 99 0.17 46.95 4.02
C SER A 99 -1.10 47.80 4.11
N GLU A 100 -0.98 49.07 4.52
CA GLU A 100 -2.11 50.01 4.55
C GLU A 100 -2.75 50.24 3.18
N SER A 101 -1.97 50.16 2.11
CA SER A 101 -2.41 50.28 0.72
C SER A 101 -3.22 49.08 0.17
N GLN A 102 -3.27 47.95 0.89
CA GLN A 102 -3.95 46.72 0.45
C GLN A 102 -5.40 46.61 0.97
N THR A 103 -6.16 47.71 0.91
CA THR A 103 -7.54 47.80 1.43
C THR A 103 -8.47 46.77 0.81
N HIS A 104 -8.36 46.51 -0.50
CA HIS A 104 -9.15 45.51 -1.21
C HIS A 104 -8.99 44.10 -0.64
N ALA A 105 -7.74 43.67 -0.43
CA ALA A 105 -7.44 42.37 0.16
C ALA A 105 -7.93 42.30 1.61
N LYS A 106 -7.77 43.38 2.40
CA LYS A 106 -8.27 43.44 3.78
C LYS A 106 -9.77 43.23 3.85
N ASN A 107 -10.56 43.88 2.99
CA ASN A 107 -12.01 43.75 2.95
C ASN A 107 -12.44 42.29 2.69
N TRP A 108 -11.85 41.63 1.68
CA TRP A 108 -12.14 40.22 1.40
C TRP A 108 -11.70 39.26 2.51
N ASN A 109 -10.57 39.52 3.17
CA ASN A 109 -10.15 38.73 4.32
C ASN A 109 -11.14 38.86 5.50
N ILE A 110 -11.75 40.04 5.71
CA ILE A 110 -12.83 40.24 6.70
C ILE A 110 -14.08 39.45 6.30
N LEU A 111 -14.50 39.49 5.03
CA LEU A 111 -15.65 38.70 4.54
C LEU A 111 -15.43 37.19 4.70
N VAL A 112 -14.21 36.70 4.45
CA VAL A 112 -13.82 35.31 4.68
C VAL A 112 -13.87 34.94 6.17
N LEU A 113 -13.48 35.84 7.07
CA LEU A 113 -13.61 35.64 8.51
C LEU A 113 -15.09 35.60 8.94
N LYS A 114 -15.93 36.52 8.46
CA LYS A 114 -17.39 36.53 8.71
C LYS A 114 -18.02 35.20 8.26
N ALA A 115 -17.72 34.73 7.04
CA ALA A 115 -18.19 33.45 6.52
C ALA A 115 -17.72 32.25 7.36
N ALA A 116 -16.46 32.24 7.79
CA ALA A 116 -15.93 31.17 8.63
C ALA A 116 -16.61 31.12 10.01
N ILE A 117 -16.80 32.27 10.67
CA ILE A 117 -17.48 32.38 11.97
C ILE A 117 -18.91 31.85 11.85
N TYR A 118 -19.63 32.26 10.80
CA TYR A 118 -20.99 31.77 10.52
C TYR A 118 -21.04 30.24 10.38
N LEU A 119 -20.12 29.65 9.60
CA LEU A 119 -20.07 28.20 9.39
C LEU A 119 -19.71 27.40 10.65
N ILE A 120 -18.91 27.97 11.55
CA ILE A 120 -18.56 27.35 12.84
C ILE A 120 -19.72 27.42 13.83
N ALA A 121 -20.52 28.49 13.78
CA ALA A 121 -21.72 28.67 14.59
C ALA A 121 -22.96 27.92 14.04
N LEU A 122 -22.93 27.44 12.79
CA LEU A 122 -24.06 26.78 12.15
C LEU A 122 -24.69 25.62 12.97
N PRO A 123 -23.93 24.78 13.72
CA PRO A 123 -24.51 23.78 14.61
C PRO A 123 -25.37 24.34 15.74
N GLU A 124 -25.05 25.54 16.21
CA GLU A 124 -25.77 26.25 17.27
C GLU A 124 -26.92 27.08 16.70
N LEU A 125 -26.75 27.67 15.50
CA LEU A 125 -27.80 28.41 14.78
C LEU A 125 -28.92 27.49 14.27
N ARG A 126 -28.57 26.29 13.80
CA ARG A 126 -29.46 25.34 13.14
C ARG A 126 -29.20 23.90 13.62
N PRO A 127 -29.48 23.60 14.91
CA PRO A 127 -29.24 22.28 15.49
C PRO A 127 -30.06 21.17 14.82
N ASP A 128 -31.16 21.51 14.14
CA ASP A 128 -31.99 20.60 13.35
C ASP A 128 -31.22 19.92 12.20
N LEU A 129 -30.26 20.61 11.59
CA LEU A 129 -29.49 20.09 10.46
C LEU A 129 -28.42 19.06 10.85
N PHE A 130 -28.06 19.00 12.14
CA PHE A 130 -26.96 18.16 12.64
C PHE A 130 -27.44 16.95 13.44
N LYS A 131 -28.75 16.64 13.42
CA LYS A 131 -29.33 15.41 13.98
C LYS A 131 -29.18 14.17 13.09
N GLN A 132 -28.91 14.37 11.80
CA GLN A 132 -28.59 13.32 10.82
C GLN A 132 -27.08 13.33 10.51
N ALA A 133 -26.55 12.35 9.78
CA ALA A 133 -25.13 12.14 9.48
C ALA A 133 -24.43 13.32 8.74
N HIS A 134 -24.33 14.47 9.40
CA HIS A 134 -23.77 15.72 8.92
C HIS A 134 -22.63 16.16 9.82
N ALA A 135 -21.56 16.70 9.23
CA ALA A 135 -20.34 17.10 9.92
C ALA A 135 -20.20 18.63 9.98
N GLU A 136 -19.45 19.11 10.99
CA GLU A 136 -19.06 20.51 11.08
C GLU A 136 -18.18 20.96 9.90
N HIS A 137 -18.17 22.28 9.63
CA HIS A 137 -17.48 22.88 8.49
C HIS A 137 -15.99 23.19 8.71
N VAL A 138 -15.37 22.68 9.80
CA VAL A 138 -13.99 22.98 10.20
C VAL A 138 -12.97 22.77 9.06
N ASN A 139 -13.06 21.65 8.34
CA ASN A 139 -12.15 21.36 7.22
C ASN A 139 -12.37 22.27 6.00
N THR A 140 -13.60 22.70 5.77
CA THR A 140 -13.95 23.67 4.71
C THR A 140 -13.31 25.02 5.02
N VAL A 141 -13.45 25.48 6.27
CA VAL A 141 -12.83 26.72 6.77
C VAL A 141 -11.30 26.67 6.68
N LYS A 142 -10.67 25.59 7.16
CA LYS A 142 -9.21 25.41 7.09
C LYS A 142 -8.68 25.48 5.65
N ARG A 143 -9.40 24.87 4.69
CA ARG A 143 -9.03 24.92 3.27
C ARG A 143 -9.14 26.34 2.73
N LEU A 144 -10.24 27.04 3.01
CA LEU A 144 -10.45 28.43 2.58
C LEU A 144 -9.34 29.34 3.12
N PHE A 145 -9.03 29.25 4.42
CA PHE A 145 -7.96 30.00 5.07
C PHE A 145 -6.59 29.70 4.46
N GLN A 146 -6.29 28.45 4.12
CA GLN A 146 -5.04 28.11 3.45
C GLN A 146 -4.92 28.76 2.06
N ARG A 147 -6.01 28.83 1.29
CA ARG A 147 -6.04 29.50 -0.02
C ARG A 147 -5.81 31.00 0.12
N PHE A 148 -6.55 31.67 0.99
CA PHE A 148 -6.43 33.12 1.20
C PHE A 148 -5.11 33.51 1.86
N ARG A 149 -4.55 32.69 2.76
CA ARG A 149 -3.20 32.89 3.30
C ARG A 149 -2.14 32.91 2.19
N THR A 150 -2.25 31.97 1.26
CA THR A 150 -1.33 31.89 0.11
C THR A 150 -1.55 33.05 -0.85
N ALA A 151 -2.80 33.46 -1.04
CA ALA A 151 -3.14 34.65 -1.84
C ALA A 151 -2.57 35.94 -1.24
N ASN A 152 -2.67 36.14 0.08
CA ASN A 152 -2.11 37.28 0.81
C ASN A 152 -0.58 37.35 0.63
N LYS A 153 0.09 36.20 0.74
CA LYS A 153 1.54 36.10 0.57
C LYS A 153 2.01 36.54 -0.83
N ASN A 154 1.18 36.36 -1.85
CA ASN A 154 1.48 36.72 -3.24
C ASN A 154 1.19 38.20 -3.57
N LEU A 155 0.74 39.00 -2.59
CA LEU A 155 0.63 40.46 -2.72
C LEU A 155 1.95 41.19 -2.39
N ASP A 156 2.93 40.48 -1.82
CA ASP A 156 4.29 40.99 -1.60
C ASP A 156 5.01 41.15 -2.95
N THR A 157 5.39 42.38 -3.30
CA THR A 157 6.07 42.71 -4.56
C THR A 157 7.56 42.38 -4.54
N GLN A 158 8.14 42.08 -3.38
CA GLN A 158 9.59 41.81 -3.24
C GLN A 158 9.95 40.34 -3.48
N LYS A 159 9.00 39.41 -3.41
CA LYS A 159 9.24 37.97 -3.54
C LYS A 159 8.22 37.29 -4.46
N LYS A 160 8.72 36.59 -5.48
CA LYS A 160 7.88 35.77 -6.37
C LYS A 160 7.76 34.35 -5.82
N TYR A 161 6.53 33.88 -5.61
CA TYR A 161 6.24 32.54 -5.11
C TYR A 161 5.67 31.65 -6.23
N HIS A 162 5.43 30.38 -5.91
CA HIS A 162 4.75 29.48 -6.84
C HIS A 162 3.28 29.91 -7.00
N ASN A 163 2.79 29.90 -8.25
CA ASN A 163 1.44 30.31 -8.66
C ASN A 163 1.10 31.79 -8.38
N THR A 164 2.10 32.68 -8.36
CA THR A 164 1.88 34.12 -8.12
C THR A 164 0.90 34.74 -9.11
N GLU A 165 0.95 34.38 -10.39
CA GLU A 165 0.08 34.98 -11.40
C GLU A 165 -1.38 34.55 -11.22
N GLU A 166 -1.62 33.28 -10.89
CA GLU A 166 -2.94 32.73 -10.56
C GLU A 166 -3.55 33.45 -9.35
N TYR A 167 -2.78 33.64 -8.28
CA TYR A 167 -3.26 34.35 -7.09
C TYR A 167 -3.43 35.86 -7.31
N LYS A 168 -2.66 36.48 -8.22
CA LYS A 168 -2.93 37.85 -8.66
C LYS A 168 -4.23 37.95 -9.46
N ARG A 169 -4.52 36.96 -10.32
CA ARG A 169 -5.82 36.86 -11.03
C ARG A 169 -6.98 36.73 -10.05
N LEU A 170 -6.81 35.96 -8.96
CA LEU A 170 -7.81 35.89 -7.88
C LEU A 170 -8.23 37.29 -7.38
N TRP A 171 -7.26 38.11 -6.99
CA TRP A 171 -7.54 39.45 -6.45
C TRP A 171 -8.08 40.42 -7.50
N ASN A 172 -7.45 40.44 -8.69
CA ASN A 172 -7.69 41.47 -9.70
C ASN A 172 -8.87 41.17 -10.62
N ILE A 173 -9.20 39.89 -10.83
CA ILE A 173 -10.20 39.45 -11.80
C ILE A 173 -11.44 38.89 -11.11
N TYR A 174 -11.26 37.96 -10.18
CA TYR A 174 -12.37 37.18 -9.62
C TYR A 174 -12.98 37.76 -8.35
N LEU A 175 -12.26 38.60 -7.61
CA LEU A 175 -12.74 39.21 -6.36
C LEU A 175 -12.92 40.73 -6.51
N LYS A 176 -13.60 41.21 -7.56
CA LYS A 176 -13.64 42.66 -7.88
C LYS A 176 -14.62 43.49 -7.06
N ASP A 177 -15.85 43.03 -6.90
CA ASP A 177 -16.94 43.84 -6.34
C ASP A 177 -17.50 43.23 -5.04
N PRO A 178 -17.11 43.75 -3.87
CA PRO A 178 -17.62 43.28 -2.59
C PRO A 178 -19.04 43.79 -2.28
N THR A 179 -19.61 44.71 -3.07
CA THR A 179 -20.94 45.32 -2.82
C THR A 179 -22.12 44.47 -3.31
N LEU A 180 -21.84 43.41 -4.09
CA LEU A 180 -22.83 42.42 -4.50
C LEU A 180 -23.52 41.81 -3.27
N SER A 181 -24.76 41.34 -3.39
CA SER A 181 -25.36 40.48 -2.36
C SER A 181 -24.67 39.12 -2.32
N LEU A 182 -24.77 38.39 -1.20
CA LEU A 182 -24.21 37.04 -1.08
C LEU A 182 -24.74 36.10 -2.18
N GLU A 183 -26.02 36.23 -2.54
CA GLU A 183 -26.63 35.48 -3.62
C GLU A 183 -26.04 35.84 -4.99
N GLN A 184 -25.94 37.14 -5.30
CA GLN A 184 -25.34 37.63 -6.54
C GLN A 184 -23.89 37.19 -6.69
N PHE A 185 -23.11 37.20 -5.61
CA PHE A 185 -21.72 36.75 -5.60
C PHE A 185 -21.60 35.24 -5.88
N VAL A 186 -22.43 34.41 -5.25
CA VAL A 186 -22.43 32.96 -5.53
C VAL A 186 -22.83 32.68 -6.98
N GLN A 187 -23.82 33.38 -7.53
CA GLN A 187 -24.22 33.25 -8.93
C GLN A 187 -23.10 33.69 -9.89
N TYR A 188 -22.41 34.79 -9.58
CA TYR A 188 -21.23 35.23 -10.32
C TYR A 188 -20.14 34.14 -10.36
N LEU A 189 -19.84 33.49 -9.23
CA LEU A 189 -18.89 32.38 -9.18
C LEU A 189 -19.36 31.13 -9.94
N ILE A 190 -20.67 30.90 -10.06
CA ILE A 190 -21.23 29.81 -10.86
C ILE A 190 -21.07 30.12 -12.35
N ALA A 191 -21.39 31.34 -12.77
CA ALA A 191 -21.27 31.79 -14.17
C ALA A 191 -19.83 31.75 -14.68
N LEU A 192 -18.84 31.92 -13.79
CA LEU A 192 -17.43 31.80 -14.12
C LEU A 192 -16.96 30.35 -14.38
N ASP A 193 -17.67 29.32 -13.90
CA ASP A 193 -17.29 27.90 -14.04
C ASP A 193 -17.62 27.39 -15.46
N SER A 194 -16.93 27.95 -16.46
CA SER A 194 -16.92 27.48 -17.85
C SER A 194 -15.79 26.46 -18.08
N ASN A 195 -15.94 25.61 -19.11
CA ASN A 195 -14.93 24.59 -19.47
C ASN A 195 -13.58 25.18 -19.97
N GLU A 196 -13.46 26.51 -20.06
CA GLU A 196 -12.28 27.21 -20.60
C GLU A 196 -11.30 27.73 -19.52
N LEU A 197 -11.64 27.63 -18.24
CA LEU A 197 -10.73 28.06 -17.17
C LEU A 197 -9.57 27.08 -16.94
N PRO A 198 -8.34 27.58 -16.67
CA PRO A 198 -7.22 26.73 -16.25
C PRO A 198 -7.57 25.90 -15.01
N TYR A 199 -7.07 24.65 -14.94
CA TYR A 199 -7.38 23.70 -13.87
C TYR A 199 -7.14 24.25 -12.45
N PHE A 200 -6.08 25.05 -12.27
CA PHE A 200 -5.78 25.67 -10.98
C PHE A 200 -6.82 26.71 -10.58
N ASP A 201 -7.17 27.64 -11.48
CA ASP A 201 -8.12 28.71 -11.25
C ASP A 201 -9.52 28.14 -10.96
N ARG A 202 -9.92 27.10 -11.71
CA ARG A 202 -11.18 26.37 -11.47
C ARG A 202 -11.25 25.76 -10.07
N ASN A 203 -10.19 25.09 -9.63
CA ASN A 203 -10.14 24.49 -8.29
C ASN A 203 -10.16 25.55 -7.18
N LEU A 204 -9.45 26.67 -7.39
CA LEU A 204 -9.42 27.78 -6.45
C LEU A 204 -10.80 28.44 -6.29
N LEU A 205 -11.49 28.74 -7.40
CA LEU A 205 -12.84 29.30 -7.40
C LEU A 205 -13.86 28.31 -6.82
N ASN A 206 -13.69 27.01 -7.06
CA ASN A 206 -14.53 25.98 -6.46
C ASN A 206 -14.44 25.96 -4.93
N ASP A 207 -13.23 26.05 -4.35
CA ASP A 207 -13.06 26.09 -2.89
C ASP A 207 -13.78 27.31 -2.27
N ILE A 208 -13.76 28.47 -2.96
CA ILE A 208 -14.46 29.69 -2.53
C ILE A 208 -15.98 29.53 -2.68
N ARG A 209 -16.46 29.16 -3.86
CA ARG A 209 -17.87 28.97 -4.19
C ARG A 209 -18.55 28.02 -3.22
N ILE A 210 -17.92 26.87 -2.96
CA ILE A 210 -18.47 25.86 -2.04
C ILE A 210 -18.68 26.48 -0.65
N THR A 211 -17.72 27.26 -0.15
CA THR A 211 -17.79 27.83 1.19
C THR A 211 -18.92 28.87 1.31
N PHE A 212 -18.98 29.83 0.39
CA PHE A 212 -20.02 30.87 0.41
C PHE A 212 -21.42 30.31 0.08
N ASN A 213 -21.52 29.28 -0.76
CA ASN A 213 -22.79 28.59 -1.01
C ASN A 213 -23.30 27.81 0.20
N TYR A 214 -22.42 27.28 1.07
CA TYR A 214 -22.84 26.69 2.35
C TYR A 214 -23.46 27.73 3.28
N VAL A 215 -22.87 28.92 3.34
CA VAL A 215 -23.40 30.06 4.11
C VAL A 215 -24.76 30.47 3.54
N LEU A 216 -24.82 30.79 2.23
CA LEU A 216 -26.05 31.24 1.57
C LEU A 216 -27.22 30.27 1.74
N LYS A 217 -26.98 28.96 1.60
CA LYS A 217 -28.04 27.95 1.64
C LYS A 217 -28.34 27.44 3.06
N ASN A 218 -27.62 27.89 4.09
CA ASN A 218 -27.73 27.34 5.44
C ASN A 218 -27.66 25.80 5.45
N LYS A 219 -26.67 25.23 4.74
CA LYS A 219 -26.57 23.76 4.55
C LYS A 219 -25.48 23.15 5.43
N ALA A 220 -25.83 22.10 6.17
CA ALA A 220 -24.85 21.24 6.81
C ALA A 220 -24.11 20.38 5.77
N LYS A 221 -22.84 20.07 6.06
CA LYS A 221 -22.05 19.20 5.19
C LYS A 221 -22.48 17.75 5.42
N ILE A 222 -22.89 17.04 4.37
CA ILE A 222 -23.09 15.58 4.46
C ILE A 222 -21.75 14.97 4.90
N ALA A 223 -21.74 14.27 6.03
CA ALA A 223 -20.59 13.47 6.41
C ALA A 223 -20.51 12.34 5.38
N ARG A 224 -19.76 12.56 4.30
CA ARG A 224 -19.33 11.44 3.47
C ARG A 224 -18.63 10.50 4.44
N ALA A 225 -19.20 9.31 4.62
CA ALA A 225 -18.50 8.24 5.31
C ALA A 225 -17.07 8.26 4.76
N SER A 226 -16.09 8.36 5.66
CA SER A 226 -14.72 8.06 5.28
C SER A 226 -14.80 6.72 4.59
N ILE A 227 -14.61 6.70 3.27
CA ILE A 227 -14.44 5.43 2.59
C ILE A 227 -13.11 4.95 3.14
N ASP A 228 -13.19 3.99 4.06
CA ASP A 228 -12.07 3.33 4.73
C ASP A 228 -11.19 2.58 3.73
N THR A 229 -11.46 2.71 2.45
CA THR A 229 -10.73 2.13 1.34
C THR A 229 -10.34 3.19 0.30
N GLN A 230 -9.28 2.90 -0.44
CA GLN A 230 -8.80 3.63 -1.61
C GLN A 230 -8.74 2.64 -2.77
N LEU A 231 -9.26 3.03 -3.93
CA LEU A 231 -9.01 2.28 -5.15
C LEU A 231 -7.59 2.56 -5.63
N GLN A 232 -6.82 1.49 -5.79
CA GLN A 232 -5.55 1.49 -6.51
C GLN A 232 -5.81 0.98 -7.92
N HIS A 233 -5.39 1.77 -8.90
CA HIS A 233 -5.51 1.47 -10.32
C HIS A 233 -4.15 1.05 -10.88
N GLN A 234 -4.17 0.06 -11.76
CA GLN A 234 -3.00 -0.48 -12.44
C GLN A 234 -3.40 -0.94 -13.84
N PHE A 235 -2.51 -0.83 -14.81
CA PHE A 235 -2.73 -1.46 -16.13
C PHE A 235 -2.10 -2.85 -16.17
N LEU A 236 -2.86 -3.84 -16.65
CA LEU A 236 -2.39 -5.22 -16.87
C LEU A 236 -1.67 -5.38 -18.20
N ASP A 237 -1.74 -4.37 -19.06
CA ASP A 237 -1.12 -4.34 -20.36
C ASP A 237 -0.21 -3.12 -20.58
N GLU A 238 0.78 -3.32 -21.43
CA GLU A 238 1.72 -2.27 -21.85
C GLU A 238 1.04 -1.15 -22.65
N GLU A 239 -0.06 -1.49 -23.33
CA GLU A 239 -0.89 -0.57 -24.09
C GLU A 239 -1.86 0.25 -23.22
N GLN A 240 -1.95 -0.05 -21.92
CA GLN A 240 -2.82 0.63 -20.95
C GLN A 240 -4.31 0.60 -21.32
N PHE A 241 -4.79 -0.48 -21.95
CA PHE A 241 -6.20 -0.69 -22.26
C PHE A 241 -6.95 -1.51 -21.21
N ILE A 242 -6.23 -2.21 -20.34
CA ILE A 242 -6.79 -3.10 -19.34
C ILE A 242 -6.46 -2.57 -17.96
N GLU A 243 -7.43 -1.92 -17.33
CA GLU A 243 -7.28 -1.34 -16.01
C GLU A 243 -7.78 -2.32 -14.93
N GLU A 244 -6.90 -2.71 -14.03
CA GLU A 244 -7.22 -3.40 -12.79
C GLU A 244 -7.36 -2.37 -11.66
N SER A 245 -8.50 -2.43 -10.97
CA SER A 245 -8.77 -1.66 -9.76
C SER A 245 -8.86 -2.60 -8.56
N VAL A 246 -8.05 -2.32 -7.54
CA VAL A 246 -8.05 -3.05 -6.26
C VAL A 246 -8.40 -2.08 -5.13
N GLU A 247 -9.36 -2.47 -4.31
CA GLU A 247 -9.75 -1.71 -3.14
C GLU A 247 -8.78 -1.97 -1.97
N ILE A 248 -8.19 -0.92 -1.38
CA ILE A 248 -7.17 -1.01 -0.33
C ILE A 248 -7.64 -0.28 0.91
N LYS A 249 -7.69 -0.95 2.07
CA LYS A 249 -8.04 -0.31 3.35
C LYS A 249 -7.05 0.80 3.75
N LYS A 250 -7.56 2.01 3.99
CA LYS A 250 -6.87 3.15 4.58
C LYS A 250 -6.70 2.95 6.09
N GLY A 251 -5.56 3.37 6.63
CA GLY A 251 -5.43 3.61 8.08
C GLY A 251 -5.14 2.41 8.98
N ALA A 252 -4.87 1.20 8.48
CA ALA A 252 -4.44 0.13 9.38
C ALA A 252 -3.07 0.44 10.03
N LYS A 253 -2.86 -0.11 11.24
CA LYS A 253 -1.65 0.08 12.07
C LYS A 253 -0.32 -0.17 11.33
N SER A 254 -0.32 -0.91 10.21
CA SER A 254 0.84 -1.12 9.35
C SER A 254 0.45 -1.29 7.88
N LYS A 255 1.03 -0.47 6.97
CA LYS A 255 0.89 -0.62 5.51
C LYS A 255 1.34 -2.00 5.03
N ALA A 256 2.38 -2.56 5.64
CA ALA A 256 2.92 -3.87 5.28
C ALA A 256 1.92 -5.01 5.58
N LEU A 257 1.22 -4.91 6.70
CA LEU A 257 0.22 -5.90 7.11
C LEU A 257 -0.98 -5.87 6.16
N ASN A 258 -1.44 -4.69 5.75
CA ASN A 258 -2.52 -4.58 4.76
C ASN A 258 -2.15 -5.23 3.43
N ILE A 259 -0.93 -5.02 2.94
CA ILE A 259 -0.48 -5.62 1.67
C ILE A 259 -0.40 -7.14 1.82
N GLU A 260 0.11 -7.65 2.95
CA GLU A 260 0.14 -9.08 3.25
C GLU A 260 -1.27 -9.69 3.28
N THR A 261 -2.20 -9.07 4.02
CA THR A 261 -3.61 -9.49 4.05
C THR A 261 -4.25 -9.45 2.66
N LEU A 262 -3.97 -8.43 1.83
CA LEU A 262 -4.50 -8.37 0.46
C LEU A 262 -3.96 -9.49 -0.45
N ILE A 263 -2.71 -9.90 -0.25
CA ILE A 263 -2.13 -11.03 -1.01
C ILE A 263 -2.75 -12.34 -0.54
N ASP A 264 -2.93 -12.49 0.78
CA ASP A 264 -3.49 -13.70 1.35
C ASP A 264 -4.99 -13.85 1.09
N GLU A 265 -5.72 -12.74 1.19
CA GLU A 265 -7.16 -12.57 0.98
C GLU A 265 -7.38 -11.58 -0.18
N PRO A 266 -7.17 -12.01 -1.44
CA PRO A 266 -7.40 -11.12 -2.59
C PRO A 266 -8.86 -10.67 -2.62
N ILE A 267 -9.08 -9.37 -2.43
CA ILE A 267 -10.38 -8.71 -2.58
C ILE A 267 -10.83 -8.85 -4.05
N ASN A 268 -12.15 -8.75 -4.29
CA ASN A 268 -12.75 -8.69 -5.63
C ASN A 268 -11.97 -7.71 -6.53
N ARG A 269 -11.11 -8.28 -7.39
CA ARG A 269 -10.40 -7.53 -8.44
C ARG A 269 -11.44 -7.05 -9.43
N GLN A 270 -11.48 -5.74 -9.69
CA GLN A 270 -12.31 -5.19 -10.74
C GLN A 270 -11.43 -4.94 -11.96
N ILE A 271 -11.66 -5.72 -13.01
CA ILE A 271 -11.01 -5.52 -14.30
C ILE A 271 -11.98 -4.70 -15.16
N VAL A 272 -11.54 -3.51 -15.55
CA VAL A 272 -12.29 -2.60 -16.41
C VAL A 272 -11.58 -2.54 -17.76
N VAL A 273 -12.30 -2.87 -18.82
CA VAL A 273 -11.83 -2.68 -20.19
C VAL A 273 -12.93 -1.99 -20.96
N ASN A 274 -12.57 -0.95 -21.69
CA ASN A 274 -13.47 -0.31 -22.63
C ASN A 274 -13.63 -1.21 -23.88
N PRO A 275 -14.82 -1.79 -24.14
CA PRO A 275 -15.03 -2.70 -25.27
C PRO A 275 -14.74 -2.04 -26.63
N THR A 276 -14.85 -0.71 -26.71
CA THR A 276 -14.57 0.06 -27.93
C THR A 276 -13.09 0.03 -28.34
N HIS A 277 -12.17 -0.23 -27.39
CA HIS A 277 -10.75 -0.41 -27.68
C HIS A 277 -10.49 -1.73 -28.43
N VAL A 278 -11.37 -2.72 -28.28
CA VAL A 278 -11.26 -4.03 -28.97
C VAL A 278 -11.92 -3.97 -30.34
N THR A 279 -13.10 -3.35 -30.44
CA THR A 279 -13.78 -3.12 -31.71
C THR A 279 -14.65 -1.86 -31.67
N PRO A 280 -14.57 -0.98 -32.68
CA PRO A 280 -15.44 0.19 -32.79
C PRO A 280 -16.93 -0.17 -32.80
N LEU A 281 -17.28 -1.39 -33.25
CA LEU A 281 -18.67 -1.88 -33.28
C LEU A 281 -19.30 -1.97 -31.88
N ALA A 282 -18.47 -2.13 -30.83
CA ALA A 282 -18.95 -2.20 -29.47
C ALA A 282 -19.47 -0.84 -28.93
N ALA A 283 -19.19 0.29 -29.62
CA ALA A 283 -19.74 1.58 -29.24
C ALA A 283 -21.26 1.68 -29.47
N HIS A 284 -21.80 0.82 -30.33
CA HIS A 284 -23.18 0.92 -30.83
C HIS A 284 -23.99 -0.37 -30.68
N SER A 285 -23.47 -1.41 -30.02
CA SER A 285 -24.11 -2.73 -29.93
C SER A 285 -23.83 -3.44 -28.61
N GLU A 286 -24.88 -3.68 -27.81
CA GLU A 286 -24.81 -4.48 -26.57
C GLU A 286 -24.38 -5.92 -26.84
N THR A 287 -24.80 -6.51 -27.97
CA THR A 287 -24.37 -7.85 -28.39
C THR A 287 -22.87 -7.90 -28.66
N SER A 288 -22.33 -6.87 -29.32
CA SER A 288 -20.89 -6.76 -29.58
C SER A 288 -20.11 -6.55 -28.27
N GLN A 289 -20.63 -5.73 -27.35
CA GLN A 289 -20.04 -5.59 -26.00
C GLN A 289 -20.02 -6.92 -25.25
N SER A 290 -21.12 -7.67 -25.29
CA SER A 290 -21.26 -8.99 -24.65
C SER A 290 -20.31 -10.03 -25.23
N TYR A 291 -20.01 -9.97 -26.52
CA TYR A 291 -19.04 -10.86 -27.17
C TYR A 291 -17.57 -10.49 -26.86
N VAL A 292 -17.28 -9.20 -26.68
CA VAL A 292 -15.93 -8.70 -26.38
C VAL A 292 -15.49 -9.01 -24.95
N LEU A 293 -16.40 -8.93 -23.98
CA LEU A 293 -16.07 -9.15 -22.56
C LEU A 293 -15.38 -10.51 -22.28
N PRO A 294 -15.84 -11.65 -22.82
CA PRO A 294 -15.12 -12.91 -22.71
C PRO A 294 -13.74 -12.94 -23.38
N LEU A 295 -13.53 -12.19 -24.48
CA LEU A 295 -12.24 -12.11 -25.16
C LEU A 295 -11.19 -11.36 -24.34
N VAL A 296 -11.63 -10.34 -23.59
CA VAL A 296 -10.80 -9.61 -22.64
C VAL A 296 -10.26 -10.55 -21.56
N ALA A 297 -11.13 -11.35 -20.94
CA ALA A 297 -10.70 -12.32 -19.93
C ALA A 297 -9.68 -13.32 -20.51
N LYS A 298 -9.89 -13.80 -21.74
CA LYS A 298 -8.93 -14.67 -22.44
C LYS A 298 -7.61 -13.96 -22.79
N HIS A 299 -7.64 -12.66 -23.10
CA HIS A 299 -6.43 -11.88 -23.37
C HIS A 299 -5.60 -11.69 -22.10
N ILE A 300 -6.25 -11.37 -20.98
CA ILE A 300 -5.62 -11.27 -19.65
C ILE A 300 -4.99 -12.61 -19.29
N GLN A 301 -5.74 -13.71 -19.44
CA GLN A 301 -5.21 -15.06 -19.24
C GLN A 301 -3.95 -15.32 -20.07
N ARG A 302 -3.95 -15.01 -21.37
CA ARG A 302 -2.75 -15.20 -22.22
C ARG A 302 -1.55 -14.36 -21.78
N LYS A 303 -1.76 -13.14 -21.26
CA LYS A 303 -0.67 -12.28 -20.77
C LYS A 303 -0.16 -12.73 -19.39
N GLU A 304 -1.05 -13.20 -18.53
CA GLU A 304 -0.70 -13.69 -17.19
C GLU A 304 -0.14 -15.11 -17.18
N HIS A 305 -0.43 -15.91 -18.21
CA HIS A 305 0.21 -17.20 -18.42
C HIS A 305 1.69 -16.97 -18.68
N LEU A 306 2.53 -17.55 -17.81
CA LEU A 306 3.99 -17.46 -17.85
C LEU A 306 4.55 -18.33 -18.99
N LEU A 307 4.14 -18.04 -20.23
CA LEU A 307 4.61 -18.75 -21.40
C LEU A 307 6.07 -18.40 -21.65
N THR A 308 6.93 -19.42 -21.67
CA THR A 308 8.37 -19.31 -21.98
C THR A 308 8.64 -18.87 -23.41
N SER A 309 7.62 -18.78 -24.25
CA SER A 309 7.70 -18.21 -25.59
C SER A 309 6.48 -17.34 -25.86
N SER A 310 6.70 -16.05 -26.09
CA SER A 310 5.65 -15.08 -26.36
C SER A 310 5.97 -14.29 -27.62
N SER A 311 5.05 -14.26 -28.59
CA SER A 311 5.18 -13.41 -29.78
C SER A 311 5.01 -11.92 -29.48
N PHE A 312 4.65 -11.56 -28.24
CA PHE A 312 4.56 -10.18 -27.79
C PHE A 312 5.93 -9.57 -27.46
N PHE A 313 6.91 -10.42 -27.10
CA PHE A 313 8.25 -10.01 -26.71
C PHE A 313 9.29 -10.43 -27.77
N PRO A 314 10.35 -9.63 -27.99
CA PRO A 314 11.48 -10.05 -28.81
C PRO A 314 12.11 -11.32 -28.23
N ASN A 315 12.53 -12.24 -29.11
CA ASN A 315 13.28 -13.42 -28.68
C ASN A 315 14.67 -13.03 -28.12
N PRO A 316 15.35 -13.93 -27.38
CA PRO A 316 16.65 -13.64 -26.77
C PRO A 316 17.71 -13.13 -27.76
N SER A 317 17.70 -13.63 -29.01
CA SER A 317 18.62 -13.18 -30.06
C SER A 317 18.33 -11.73 -30.45
N SER A 318 17.08 -11.33 -30.64
CA SER A 318 16.69 -9.94 -30.91
C SER A 318 17.08 -9.01 -29.76
N VAL A 319 16.91 -9.46 -28.50
CA VAL A 319 17.37 -8.70 -27.32
C VAL A 319 18.88 -8.53 -27.33
N ASN A 320 19.66 -9.57 -27.63
CA ASN A 320 21.13 -9.47 -27.78
C ASN A 320 21.54 -8.44 -28.83
N HIS A 321 20.92 -8.47 -30.02
CA HIS A 321 21.23 -7.53 -31.11
C HIS A 321 20.88 -6.09 -30.71
N LEU A 322 19.72 -5.87 -30.06
CA LEU A 322 19.34 -4.56 -29.53
C LEU A 322 20.39 -4.04 -28.54
N LEU A 323 20.76 -4.86 -27.55
CA LEU A 323 21.73 -4.47 -26.52
C LEU A 323 23.11 -4.18 -27.10
N LYS A 324 23.59 -4.97 -28.06
CA LYS A 324 24.85 -4.71 -28.77
C LYS A 324 24.81 -3.39 -29.52
N ARG A 325 23.75 -3.12 -30.27
CA ARG A 325 23.58 -1.86 -31.01
C ARG A 325 23.56 -0.66 -30.07
N LEU A 326 22.78 -0.73 -28.98
CA LEU A 326 22.74 0.31 -27.96
C LEU A 326 24.13 0.53 -27.33
N HIS A 327 24.87 -0.54 -27.05
CA HIS A 327 26.22 -0.46 -26.49
C HIS A 327 27.20 0.24 -27.44
N VAL A 328 27.20 -0.11 -28.73
CA VAL A 328 28.03 0.54 -29.75
C VAL A 328 27.69 2.02 -29.86
N ASP A 329 26.40 2.35 -29.99
CA ASP A 329 25.96 3.74 -30.18
C ASP A 329 26.25 4.62 -28.95
N TYR A 330 26.19 4.06 -27.74
CA TYR A 330 26.65 4.76 -26.54
C TYR A 330 28.18 4.89 -26.50
N SER A 331 28.91 3.82 -26.76
CA SER A 331 30.37 3.75 -26.55
C SER A 331 31.16 4.53 -27.59
N GLU A 332 30.74 4.47 -28.86
CA GLU A 332 31.46 5.07 -29.99
C GLU A 332 30.88 6.42 -30.39
N HIS A 333 29.56 6.60 -30.27
CA HIS A 333 28.86 7.81 -30.74
C HIS A 333 28.36 8.70 -29.60
N GLN A 334 28.65 8.36 -28.34
CA GLN A 334 28.20 9.10 -27.15
C GLN A 334 26.69 9.37 -27.15
N ASN A 335 25.90 8.44 -27.71
CA ASN A 335 24.47 8.63 -27.84
C ASN A 335 23.76 8.46 -26.48
N LYS A 336 23.27 9.56 -25.94
CA LYS A 336 22.55 9.57 -24.66
C LYS A 336 21.21 8.84 -24.69
N SER A 337 20.49 8.85 -25.81
CA SER A 337 19.27 8.06 -25.97
C SER A 337 19.57 6.56 -25.84
N ALA A 338 20.71 6.11 -26.38
CA ALA A 338 21.15 4.72 -26.21
C ALA A 338 21.46 4.40 -24.73
N LEU A 339 22.16 5.29 -24.03
CA LEU A 339 22.45 5.15 -22.60
C LEU A 339 21.18 5.05 -21.75
N ILE A 340 20.17 5.89 -22.00
CA ILE A 340 18.90 5.86 -21.27
C ILE A 340 18.16 4.55 -21.51
N LEU A 341 18.17 4.03 -22.74
CA LEU A 341 17.56 2.73 -23.07
C LEU A 341 18.31 1.56 -22.40
N ILE A 342 19.66 1.63 -22.30
CA ILE A 342 20.46 0.66 -21.53
C ILE A 342 20.06 0.71 -20.06
N LEU A 343 19.96 1.89 -19.45
CA LEU A 343 19.57 2.05 -18.05
C LEU A 343 18.15 1.55 -17.79
N ALA A 344 17.18 1.88 -18.67
CA ALA A 344 15.81 1.38 -18.58
C ALA A 344 15.75 -0.15 -18.66
N PHE A 345 16.52 -0.75 -19.57
CA PHE A 345 16.64 -2.20 -19.66
C PHE A 345 17.27 -2.81 -18.39
N LEU A 346 18.43 -2.31 -17.95
CA LEU A 346 19.19 -2.89 -16.83
C LEU A 346 18.45 -2.83 -15.50
N THR A 347 17.53 -1.89 -15.32
CA THR A 347 16.83 -1.70 -14.04
C THR A 347 15.35 -2.03 -14.08
N GLY A 348 14.78 -2.23 -15.27
CA GLY A 348 13.33 -2.37 -15.45
C GLY A 348 12.53 -1.08 -15.19
N ASN A 349 13.22 0.05 -14.98
CA ASN A 349 12.58 1.35 -14.81
C ASN A 349 12.13 1.93 -16.14
N SER A 350 11.09 2.76 -16.09
CA SER A 350 10.62 3.45 -17.29
C SER A 350 11.65 4.45 -17.78
N VAL A 351 11.70 4.63 -19.10
CA VAL A 351 12.53 5.65 -19.74
C VAL A 351 12.24 7.07 -19.20
N ASN A 352 10.99 7.37 -18.86
CA ASN A 352 10.61 8.67 -18.29
C ASN A 352 11.27 8.93 -16.93
N GLU A 353 11.44 7.88 -16.11
CA GLU A 353 12.15 7.98 -14.83
C GLU A 353 13.62 8.31 -15.06
N TRP A 354 14.27 7.67 -16.05
CA TRP A 354 15.66 7.95 -16.40
C TRP A 354 15.88 9.31 -17.07
N LEU A 355 14.92 9.76 -17.89
CA LEU A 355 14.90 11.12 -18.43
C LEU A 355 14.88 12.17 -17.32
N TYR A 356 14.15 11.92 -16.22
CA TYR A 356 14.10 12.81 -15.06
C TYR A 356 15.43 12.86 -14.28
N ILE A 357 16.14 11.72 -14.18
CA ILE A 357 17.43 11.59 -13.47
C ILE A 357 18.61 12.28 -14.18
N GLN A 358 18.44 12.72 -15.43
CA GLN A 358 19.42 13.58 -16.11
C GLN A 358 19.77 14.82 -15.27
N SER A 359 18.82 15.33 -14.47
CA SER A 359 19.06 16.41 -13.52
C SER A 359 19.87 15.94 -12.31
N LYS A 360 20.99 16.62 -12.01
CA LYS A 360 21.81 16.36 -10.82
C LYS A 360 21.04 16.48 -9.49
N ARG A 361 19.92 17.21 -9.48
CA ARG A 361 19.06 17.39 -8.29
C ARG A 361 18.10 16.22 -8.08
N ALA A 362 17.77 15.49 -9.15
CA ALA A 362 16.87 14.36 -9.09
C ALA A 362 17.59 13.13 -8.54
N LYS A 363 16.99 12.51 -7.52
CA LYS A 363 17.49 11.27 -6.89
C LYS A 363 16.44 10.16 -6.86
N LYS A 364 15.16 10.51 -6.74
CA LYS A 364 14.07 9.52 -6.75
C LYS A 364 13.64 9.26 -8.19
N LEU A 365 13.60 7.99 -8.57
CA LEU A 365 13.02 7.56 -9.84
C LEU A 365 11.50 7.47 -9.68
N ASN A 366 11.06 6.79 -8.61
CA ASN A 366 9.65 6.65 -8.28
C ASN A 366 9.45 6.57 -6.76
N ASN A 367 8.24 6.16 -6.35
CA ASN A 367 7.88 6.05 -4.94
C ASN A 367 8.69 5.01 -4.15
N ARG A 368 9.39 4.08 -4.83
CA ARG A 368 10.10 2.94 -4.23
C ARG A 368 11.59 2.94 -4.49
N GLN A 369 12.00 3.45 -5.65
CA GLN A 369 13.37 3.39 -6.12
C GLN A 369 14.02 4.77 -6.14
N GLU A 370 15.24 4.82 -5.63
CA GLU A 370 16.07 6.01 -5.64
C GLU A 370 17.52 5.68 -5.97
N LEU A 371 18.20 6.64 -6.58
CA LEU A 371 19.61 6.60 -6.86
C LEU A 371 20.38 7.03 -5.60
N LEU A 372 21.10 6.08 -5.01
CA LEU A 372 21.96 6.27 -3.86
C LEU A 372 23.43 6.32 -4.30
N HIS A 373 24.21 7.24 -3.75
CA HIS A 373 25.66 7.25 -3.88
C HIS A 373 26.27 6.93 -2.51
N LYS A 374 27.02 5.84 -2.41
CA LYS A 374 27.67 5.39 -1.16
C LYS A 374 29.00 4.74 -1.49
N ASN A 375 30.05 5.05 -0.74
CA ASN A 375 31.40 4.48 -0.91
C ASN A 375 31.89 4.58 -2.37
N ASP A 376 31.73 5.77 -2.96
CA ASP A 376 32.10 6.04 -4.37
C ASP A 376 31.47 5.08 -5.40
N GLN A 377 30.28 4.56 -5.10
CA GLN A 377 29.49 3.70 -5.97
C GLN A 377 28.04 4.18 -6.03
N PHE A 378 27.46 4.25 -7.23
CA PHE A 378 26.03 4.44 -7.42
C PHE A 378 25.26 3.12 -7.29
N PHE A 379 24.11 3.17 -6.63
CA PHE A 379 23.18 2.05 -6.50
C PHE A 379 21.76 2.50 -6.82
N LEU A 380 21.01 1.63 -7.49
CA LEU A 380 19.57 1.66 -7.48
C LEU A 380 19.07 1.01 -6.19
N ARG A 381 18.64 1.84 -5.24
CA ARG A 381 18.03 1.38 -4.00
C ARG A 381 16.55 1.14 -4.21
N SER A 382 16.11 -0.11 -4.07
CA SER A 382 14.70 -0.51 -4.10
C SER A 382 14.20 -0.80 -2.68
N LYS A 383 13.12 -0.12 -2.27
CA LYS A 383 12.48 -0.34 -0.96
C LYS A 383 11.20 -1.18 -1.10
N PHE A 384 11.15 -2.31 -0.40
CA PHE A 384 9.98 -3.20 -0.35
C PHE A 384 9.19 -3.00 0.94
N ASN A 385 8.00 -2.39 0.83
CA ASN A 385 7.26 -1.96 2.03
C ASN A 385 6.63 -3.12 2.80
N ILE A 386 6.31 -4.24 2.13
CA ILE A 386 5.73 -5.43 2.76
C ILE A 386 6.64 -6.07 3.82
N PHE A 387 7.95 -5.84 3.72
CA PHE A 387 8.94 -6.37 4.65
C PHE A 387 9.12 -5.53 5.92
N GLU A 388 8.49 -4.34 5.98
CA GLU A 388 8.53 -3.52 7.19
C GLU A 388 7.87 -4.26 8.36
N ASN A 389 8.61 -4.40 9.45
CA ASN A 389 8.10 -4.88 10.72
C ASN A 389 8.50 -3.92 11.84
N ARG A 390 7.69 -2.87 12.05
CA ARG A 390 8.01 -1.79 13.00
C ARG A 390 7.81 -2.18 14.46
N ASN A 391 7.10 -3.29 14.71
CA ASN A 391 6.62 -3.64 16.05
C ASN A 391 7.36 -4.83 16.66
N PHE A 392 8.36 -5.39 15.97
CA PHE A 392 9.05 -6.57 16.50
C PHE A 392 10.11 -6.16 17.53
N LYS A 393 9.94 -6.63 18.77
CA LYS A 393 10.76 -6.26 19.93
C LYS A 393 12.23 -6.71 19.80
N TYR A 394 12.52 -7.73 19.00
CA TYR A 394 13.85 -8.36 18.88
C TYR A 394 14.32 -8.43 17.42
N SER A 395 14.70 -7.30 16.83
CA SER A 395 15.08 -7.25 15.41
C SER A 395 16.28 -8.12 15.04
N ASP A 396 17.20 -8.33 15.98
CA ASP A 396 18.45 -9.06 15.74
C ASP A 396 18.26 -10.58 15.76
N SER A 397 17.12 -11.03 16.29
CA SER A 397 16.67 -12.42 16.29
C SER A 397 16.02 -12.84 14.97
N LEU A 398 15.89 -11.92 14.02
CA LEU A 398 15.30 -12.16 12.71
C LEU A 398 16.35 -12.51 11.65
N LEU A 399 15.92 -13.28 10.65
CA LEU A 399 16.78 -13.81 9.61
C LEU A 399 17.30 -12.74 8.64
N ASN A 400 16.45 -11.80 8.24
CA ASN A 400 16.77 -10.75 7.28
C ASN A 400 17.13 -9.44 7.98
N GLN A 401 18.24 -8.83 7.56
CA GLN A 401 18.77 -7.59 8.17
C GLN A 401 18.24 -6.33 7.49
N THR A 402 17.87 -6.41 6.21
CA THR A 402 17.44 -5.24 5.41
C THR A 402 16.19 -5.51 4.59
N ILE A 403 15.45 -4.43 4.32
CA ILE A 403 14.30 -4.38 3.40
C ILE A 403 14.64 -3.67 2.09
N TYR A 404 15.89 -3.23 1.96
CA TYR A 404 16.41 -2.53 0.79
C TYR A 404 17.24 -3.50 -0.03
N LEU A 405 16.95 -3.54 -1.33
CA LEU A 405 17.81 -4.17 -2.32
C LEU A 405 18.54 -3.08 -3.09
N ASP A 406 19.86 -3.04 -2.94
CA ASP A 406 20.72 -2.07 -3.60
C ASP A 406 21.43 -2.78 -4.76
N ILE A 407 21.01 -2.49 -6.00
CA ILE A 407 21.65 -3.01 -7.22
C ILE A 407 22.67 -1.97 -7.69
N PRO A 408 23.96 -2.31 -7.86
CA PRO A 408 24.94 -1.33 -8.30
C PRO A 408 24.61 -0.85 -9.72
N ILE A 409 24.95 0.40 -10.01
CA ILE A 409 24.88 0.97 -11.36
C ILE A 409 26.27 1.49 -11.71
N PRO A 410 26.81 1.18 -12.90
CA PRO A 410 28.13 1.64 -13.28
C PRO A 410 28.25 3.16 -13.15
N ASN A 411 29.27 3.63 -12.43
CA ASN A 411 29.42 5.06 -12.13
C ASN A 411 29.46 5.89 -13.41
N LEU A 412 30.16 5.38 -14.43
CA LEU A 412 30.27 5.99 -15.75
C LEU A 412 28.89 6.28 -16.37
N PHE A 413 27.92 5.37 -16.25
CA PHE A 413 26.58 5.57 -16.82
C PHE A 413 25.87 6.75 -16.16
N ILE A 414 25.96 6.89 -14.83
CA ILE A 414 25.31 7.99 -14.11
C ILE A 414 26.03 9.31 -14.35
N GLU A 415 27.36 9.29 -14.42
CA GLU A 415 28.16 10.47 -14.73
C GLU A 415 27.86 10.99 -16.13
N ASP A 416 27.88 10.11 -17.14
CA ASP A 416 27.62 10.46 -18.53
C ASP A 416 26.18 10.94 -18.72
N LEU A 417 25.21 10.27 -18.10
CA LEU A 417 23.81 10.71 -18.10
C LEU A 417 23.65 12.16 -17.61
N ARG A 418 24.49 12.60 -16.67
CA ARG A 418 24.46 13.95 -16.09
C ARG A 418 25.39 14.95 -16.78
N LYS A 419 26.37 14.49 -17.56
CA LYS A 419 27.34 15.33 -18.30
C LYS A 419 26.87 15.64 -19.72
N MET A 420 26.31 14.64 -20.42
CA MET A 420 25.84 14.77 -21.81
C MET A 420 24.61 15.67 -21.92
N ASP A 421 24.39 16.27 -23.10
CA ASP A 421 23.25 17.14 -23.39
C ASP A 421 21.91 16.45 -23.11
N SER A 422 20.94 17.19 -22.59
CA SER A 422 19.63 16.61 -22.25
C SER A 422 18.87 16.17 -23.49
N VAL A 423 18.32 14.96 -23.46
CA VAL A 423 17.41 14.44 -24.49
C VAL A 423 15.96 14.47 -24.00
N SER A 424 15.04 14.65 -24.93
CA SER A 424 13.59 14.60 -24.71
C SER A 424 13.03 13.19 -24.95
N ILE A 425 11.76 12.98 -24.60
CA ILE A 425 11.07 11.71 -24.91
C ILE A 425 10.89 11.51 -26.43
N ASP A 426 10.72 12.58 -27.19
CA ASP A 426 10.55 12.52 -28.65
C ASP A 426 11.82 12.04 -29.34
N ASP A 427 12.99 12.49 -28.86
CA ASP A 427 14.29 12.02 -29.34
C ASP A 427 14.45 10.51 -29.15
N ILE A 428 14.04 9.99 -27.99
CA ILE A 428 14.08 8.55 -27.69
C ILE A 428 13.09 7.78 -28.59
N GLN A 429 11.89 8.32 -28.80
CA GLN A 429 10.91 7.67 -29.68
C GLN A 429 11.39 7.63 -31.13
N GLN A 430 11.98 8.71 -31.64
CA GLN A 430 12.56 8.75 -32.98
C GLN A 430 13.71 7.75 -33.09
N TYR A 431 14.58 7.68 -32.08
CA TYR A 431 15.67 6.72 -32.03
C TYR A 431 15.18 5.26 -32.01
N LEU A 432 14.14 4.95 -31.22
CA LEU A 432 13.52 3.62 -31.21
C LEU A 432 12.86 3.26 -32.54
N ARG A 433 12.26 4.22 -33.26
CA ARG A 433 11.72 3.98 -34.61
C ARG A 433 12.82 3.59 -35.59
N LYS A 434 13.97 4.25 -35.53
CA LYS A 434 15.16 3.89 -36.32
C LYS A 434 15.65 2.48 -35.98
N LEU A 435 15.84 2.17 -34.70
CA LEU A 435 16.26 0.83 -34.25
C LEU A 435 15.29 -0.27 -34.66
N ARG A 436 13.98 0.02 -34.63
CA ARG A 436 12.94 -0.92 -35.06
C ARG A 436 13.11 -1.32 -36.54
N GLN A 437 13.43 -0.35 -37.40
CA GLN A 437 13.64 -0.57 -38.83
C GLN A 437 14.97 -1.30 -39.09
N GLU A 438 16.05 -0.88 -38.42
CA GLU A 438 17.38 -1.46 -38.62
C GLU A 438 17.48 -2.90 -38.11
N LEU A 439 16.92 -3.19 -36.93
CA LEU A 439 17.05 -4.49 -36.26
C LEU A 439 15.88 -5.45 -36.56
N LEU A 440 14.88 -5.00 -37.33
CA LEU A 440 13.67 -5.77 -37.66
C LEU A 440 12.94 -6.33 -36.43
N ILE A 441 12.96 -5.62 -35.30
CA ILE A 441 12.29 -6.04 -34.05
C ILE A 441 10.87 -5.47 -34.03
N PRO A 442 9.82 -6.25 -34.35
CA PRO A 442 8.47 -5.73 -34.40
C PRO A 442 8.02 -5.25 -33.02
N LYS A 443 7.23 -4.18 -33.01
CA LYS A 443 6.61 -3.61 -31.79
C LYS A 443 7.59 -3.17 -30.69
N LEU A 444 8.85 -2.80 -30.97
CA LEU A 444 9.75 -2.22 -29.95
C LEU A 444 9.26 -0.83 -29.49
N SER A 445 8.94 -0.66 -28.22
CA SER A 445 8.44 0.60 -27.62
C SER A 445 9.17 0.97 -26.33
N VAL A 446 8.97 2.20 -25.85
CA VAL A 446 9.52 2.69 -24.59
C VAL A 446 9.11 1.81 -23.40
N VAL A 447 7.84 1.41 -23.36
CA VAL A 447 7.29 0.51 -22.32
C VAL A 447 7.95 -0.86 -22.41
N LYS A 448 8.09 -1.41 -23.62
CA LYS A 448 8.69 -2.72 -23.82
C LYS A 448 10.14 -2.80 -23.41
N VAL A 449 10.96 -1.82 -23.76
CA VAL A 449 12.37 -1.81 -23.34
C VAL A 449 12.49 -1.93 -21.82
N SER A 450 11.56 -1.32 -21.08
CA SER A 450 11.52 -1.37 -19.61
C SER A 450 11.03 -2.73 -19.08
N SER A 451 10.21 -3.48 -19.83
CA SER A 451 9.73 -4.82 -19.42
C SER A 451 10.64 -5.97 -19.89
N LEU A 452 11.56 -5.74 -20.84
CA LEU A 452 12.41 -6.79 -21.43
C LEU A 452 13.24 -7.54 -20.39
N LEU A 453 13.82 -6.87 -19.39
CA LEU A 453 14.61 -7.55 -18.36
C LEU A 453 13.75 -8.51 -17.54
N HIS A 454 12.58 -8.05 -17.09
CA HIS A 454 11.63 -8.88 -16.33
C HIS A 454 11.25 -10.14 -17.12
N HIS A 455 10.82 -9.97 -18.36
CA HIS A 455 10.46 -11.08 -19.25
C HIS A 455 11.64 -12.02 -19.46
N THR A 456 12.83 -11.49 -19.70
CA THR A 456 14.01 -12.33 -19.99
C THR A 456 14.45 -13.15 -18.79
N VAL A 457 14.40 -12.58 -17.58
CA VAL A 457 14.68 -13.30 -16.34
C VAL A 457 13.67 -14.43 -16.16
N LEU A 458 12.37 -14.13 -16.34
CA LEU A 458 11.31 -15.10 -16.21
C LEU A 458 11.41 -16.23 -17.24
N GLU A 459 11.65 -15.91 -18.51
CA GLU A 459 11.82 -16.88 -19.61
C GLU A 459 12.98 -17.84 -19.34
N LYS A 460 14.13 -17.31 -18.88
CA LYS A 460 15.33 -18.13 -18.65
C LYS A 460 15.29 -18.97 -17.38
N THR A 461 14.62 -18.48 -16.34
CA THR A 461 14.72 -19.08 -14.99
C THR A 461 13.43 -19.69 -14.47
N GLY A 462 12.28 -19.33 -15.04
CA GLY A 462 10.97 -19.60 -14.46
C GLY A 462 10.74 -18.95 -13.09
N ASN A 463 11.67 -18.10 -12.62
CA ASN A 463 11.65 -17.54 -11.28
C ASN A 463 11.03 -16.13 -11.29
N LYS A 464 9.72 -16.07 -11.06
CA LYS A 464 8.97 -14.83 -10.99
C LYS A 464 9.46 -13.91 -9.86
N GLN A 465 9.81 -14.45 -8.69
CA GLN A 465 10.34 -13.64 -7.58
C GLN A 465 11.65 -12.95 -7.98
N LEU A 466 12.58 -13.65 -8.63
CA LEU A 466 13.82 -13.06 -9.10
C LEU A 466 13.55 -11.91 -10.09
N ALA A 467 12.68 -12.13 -11.08
CA ALA A 467 12.30 -11.13 -12.06
C ALA A 467 11.70 -9.88 -11.39
N ASP A 468 10.76 -10.07 -10.47
CA ASP A 468 10.10 -8.98 -9.75
C ASP A 468 11.09 -8.20 -8.86
N LEU A 469 12.03 -8.90 -8.21
CA LEU A 469 13.03 -8.28 -7.34
C LEU A 469 14.02 -7.40 -8.11
N VAL A 470 14.59 -7.91 -9.20
CA VAL A 470 15.61 -7.17 -9.97
C VAL A 470 15.03 -5.95 -10.70
N THR A 471 13.73 -5.96 -11.01
CA THR A 471 13.04 -4.81 -11.62
C THR A 471 12.27 -3.94 -10.62
N GLY A 472 12.31 -4.26 -9.32
CA GLY A 472 11.68 -3.45 -8.27
C GLY A 472 10.15 -3.50 -8.21
N ILE A 473 9.53 -4.57 -8.72
CA ILE A 473 8.09 -4.84 -8.58
C ILE A 473 7.81 -5.27 -7.14
N ASP A 474 6.86 -4.62 -6.46
CA ASP A 474 6.56 -4.88 -5.03
C ASP A 474 5.34 -5.79 -4.89
N ALA A 475 5.05 -6.18 -3.66
CA ALA A 475 4.06 -7.20 -3.35
C ALA A 475 2.59 -6.79 -3.62
N ASN A 476 2.32 -5.49 -3.83
CA ASN A 476 1.01 -5.04 -4.28
C ASN A 476 0.71 -5.42 -5.75
N GLN A 477 1.74 -5.78 -6.52
CA GLN A 477 1.64 -6.15 -7.93
C GLN A 477 1.91 -7.64 -8.12
N SER A 478 2.73 -8.24 -7.26
CA SER A 478 3.10 -9.64 -7.38
C SER A 478 3.13 -10.36 -6.04
N SER A 479 2.36 -11.44 -5.94
CA SER A 479 2.37 -12.34 -4.79
C SER A 479 3.72 -13.04 -4.57
N SER A 480 4.60 -13.11 -5.58
CA SER A 480 5.93 -13.76 -5.47
C SER A 480 6.84 -13.11 -4.42
N ILE A 481 6.69 -11.79 -4.24
CA ILE A 481 7.47 -10.97 -3.30
C ILE A 481 7.05 -11.23 -1.85
N SER A 482 5.85 -11.78 -1.63
CA SER A 482 5.42 -12.18 -0.29
C SER A 482 6.43 -13.12 0.38
N TYR A 483 6.62 -12.91 1.69
CA TYR A 483 7.45 -13.79 2.52
C TYR A 483 8.93 -13.91 2.09
N CYS A 484 9.43 -13.11 1.14
CA CYS A 484 10.73 -13.23 0.51
C CYS A 484 11.92 -13.30 1.48
N HIS A 485 12.94 -14.05 1.10
CA HIS A 485 14.26 -14.13 1.74
C HIS A 485 15.29 -14.41 0.66
N GLN A 486 16.36 -13.62 0.59
CA GLN A 486 17.37 -13.76 -0.44
C GLN A 486 18.73 -13.28 0.07
N ASN A 487 19.78 -13.96 -0.34
CA ASN A 487 21.15 -13.53 -0.12
C ASN A 487 21.52 -12.49 -1.18
N ILE A 488 21.92 -11.27 -0.79
CA ILE A 488 22.19 -10.19 -1.74
C ILE A 488 23.31 -10.55 -2.73
N PRO A 489 24.49 -11.04 -2.29
CA PRO A 489 25.56 -11.46 -3.21
C PRO A 489 25.11 -12.50 -4.23
N ARG A 490 24.37 -13.54 -3.78
CA ARG A 490 23.84 -14.58 -4.69
C ARG A 490 22.87 -14.01 -5.70
N LEU A 491 21.94 -13.14 -5.29
CA LEU A 491 20.99 -12.51 -6.21
C LEU A 491 21.73 -11.66 -7.24
N HIS A 492 22.73 -10.89 -6.82
CA HIS A 492 23.53 -10.07 -7.72
C HIS A 492 24.30 -10.93 -8.74
N ALA A 493 24.90 -12.03 -8.31
CA ALA A 493 25.56 -12.98 -9.22
C ALA A 493 24.58 -13.55 -10.26
N GLN A 494 23.37 -13.96 -9.83
CA GLN A 494 22.32 -14.44 -10.74
C GLN A 494 21.90 -13.37 -11.76
N TYR A 495 21.75 -12.12 -11.32
CA TYR A 495 21.45 -11.00 -12.20
C TYR A 495 22.55 -10.81 -13.26
N LEU A 496 23.82 -10.82 -12.85
CA LEU A 496 24.95 -10.68 -13.77
C LEU A 496 25.08 -11.84 -14.75
N ASP A 497 24.87 -13.09 -14.31
CA ASP A 497 24.88 -14.26 -15.18
C ASP A 497 23.80 -14.16 -16.27
N ILE A 498 22.59 -13.69 -15.91
CA ILE A 498 21.51 -13.45 -16.86
C ILE A 498 21.91 -12.37 -17.87
N LEU A 499 22.45 -11.23 -17.40
CA LEU A 499 22.91 -10.18 -18.31
C LEU A 499 24.05 -10.66 -19.23
N LYS A 500 24.99 -11.46 -18.70
CA LYS A 500 26.14 -11.95 -19.46
C LYS A 500 25.73 -12.88 -20.59
N SER A 501 24.71 -13.70 -20.33
CA SER A 501 24.08 -14.54 -21.34
C SER A 501 23.23 -13.75 -22.37
N LEU A 502 23.01 -12.45 -22.17
CA LEU A 502 22.31 -11.57 -23.12
C LEU A 502 23.23 -10.63 -23.88
N CYS A 503 24.23 -10.03 -23.22
CA CYS A 503 25.20 -9.15 -23.88
C CYS A 503 26.47 -9.04 -23.03
N THR A 504 27.51 -9.78 -23.41
CA THR A 504 28.79 -9.80 -22.69
C THR A 504 29.47 -8.42 -22.65
N ASP A 505 29.31 -7.59 -23.68
CA ASP A 505 29.96 -6.28 -23.75
C ASP A 505 29.35 -5.27 -22.77
N ILE A 506 28.03 -5.30 -22.58
CA ILE A 506 27.37 -4.51 -21.52
C ILE A 506 27.84 -4.98 -20.14
N VAL A 507 27.94 -6.28 -19.91
CA VAL A 507 28.40 -6.80 -18.61
C VAL A 507 29.84 -6.45 -18.32
N ARG A 508 30.75 -6.56 -19.30
CA ARG A 508 32.15 -6.11 -19.11
C ARG A 508 32.21 -4.64 -18.69
N LYS A 509 31.42 -3.79 -19.34
CA LYS A 509 31.34 -2.36 -19.01
C LYS A 509 30.71 -2.14 -17.64
N TYR A 510 29.71 -2.93 -17.29
CA TYR A 510 29.10 -2.94 -15.97
C TYR A 510 30.12 -3.28 -14.87
N GLU A 511 30.77 -4.44 -14.99
CA GLU A 511 31.78 -4.92 -14.05
C GLU A 511 32.96 -3.96 -13.93
N SER A 512 33.41 -3.34 -15.04
CA SER A 512 34.49 -2.35 -15.01
C SER A 512 34.11 -1.05 -14.28
N GLY A 513 32.82 -0.71 -14.24
CA GLY A 513 32.29 0.52 -13.66
C GLY A 513 31.70 0.35 -12.26
N VAL A 514 31.79 -0.86 -11.69
CA VAL A 514 31.30 -1.21 -10.36
C VAL A 514 32.50 -1.57 -9.47
N THR A 515 32.71 -0.80 -8.41
CA THR A 515 33.88 -0.94 -7.52
C THR A 515 33.64 -1.87 -6.34
N THR A 516 32.40 -2.35 -6.14
CA THR A 516 32.04 -3.15 -4.98
C THR A 516 32.44 -4.61 -5.16
N SER A 517 33.36 -5.09 -4.33
CA SER A 517 33.42 -6.51 -4.00
C SER A 517 32.11 -6.92 -3.32
N PRO A 518 31.59 -8.15 -3.53
CA PRO A 518 30.40 -8.61 -2.83
C PRO A 518 30.63 -8.43 -1.33
N SER A 519 29.82 -7.55 -0.73
CA SER A 519 29.78 -7.31 0.71
C SER A 519 29.66 -8.64 1.45
N ASP A 520 30.07 -8.64 2.72
CA ASP A 520 29.78 -9.65 3.75
C ASP A 520 28.81 -10.74 3.27
N SER A 521 29.32 -11.95 3.02
CA SER A 521 28.56 -13.09 2.48
C SER A 521 27.29 -13.44 3.26
N THR A 522 27.13 -12.83 4.44
CA THR A 522 26.05 -12.99 5.40
C THR A 522 24.93 -11.95 5.27
N LEU A 523 24.96 -11.04 4.29
CA LEU A 523 23.92 -10.02 4.14
C LEU A 523 22.67 -10.56 3.43
N TYR A 524 21.58 -10.70 4.19
CA TYR A 524 20.28 -11.15 3.69
C TYR A 524 19.26 -10.01 3.65
N PHE A 525 18.48 -9.99 2.56
CA PHE A 525 17.36 -9.09 2.40
C PHE A 525 16.05 -9.88 2.32
N GLY A 526 14.97 -9.22 2.72
CA GLY A 526 13.63 -9.76 2.60
C GLY A 526 12.80 -9.46 3.82
N SER A 527 11.83 -10.33 4.08
CA SER A 527 10.86 -10.13 5.15
C SER A 527 11.50 -10.19 6.53
N ARG A 528 11.29 -9.13 7.32
CA ARG A 528 11.73 -9.03 8.71
C ARG A 528 10.70 -9.65 9.67
N LYS A 529 10.26 -10.86 9.36
CA LYS A 529 9.22 -11.61 10.09
C LYS A 529 9.57 -13.10 10.27
N ALA A 530 10.65 -13.59 9.63
CA ALA A 530 11.19 -14.92 9.87
C ALA A 530 12.24 -14.87 10.99
N PRO A 531 12.08 -15.62 12.10
CA PRO A 531 13.12 -15.78 13.11
C PRO A 531 14.34 -16.55 12.57
N LYS A 532 15.49 -16.41 13.25
CA LYS A 532 16.69 -17.22 12.97
C LYS A 532 16.48 -18.69 13.36
N PRO A 533 17.19 -19.65 12.74
CA PRO A 533 17.06 -21.08 13.05
C PRO A 533 17.14 -21.42 14.55
N GLN A 534 18.08 -20.82 15.28
CA GLN A 534 18.23 -21.04 16.71
C GLN A 534 16.98 -20.62 17.52
N VAL A 535 16.38 -19.48 17.17
CA VAL A 535 15.17 -18.98 17.83
C VAL A 535 14.01 -19.95 17.59
N ILE A 536 13.94 -20.54 16.40
CA ILE A 536 12.92 -21.55 16.07
C ILE A 536 13.14 -22.81 16.91
N THR A 537 14.39 -23.27 17.05
CA THR A 537 14.73 -24.39 17.95
C THR A 537 14.26 -24.12 19.39
N GLU A 538 14.54 -22.93 19.92
CA GLU A 538 14.14 -22.53 21.27
C GLU A 538 12.61 -22.47 21.41
N ILE A 539 11.90 -21.91 20.43
CA ILE A 539 10.43 -21.88 20.40
C ILE A 539 9.85 -23.29 20.50
N PHE A 540 10.29 -24.22 19.65
CA PHE A 540 9.74 -25.59 19.67
C PHE A 540 10.17 -26.40 20.90
N ALA A 541 11.34 -26.09 21.48
CA ALA A 541 11.75 -26.66 22.76
C ALA A 541 10.82 -26.21 23.90
N VAL A 542 10.47 -24.92 23.97
CA VAL A 542 9.52 -24.39 24.97
C VAL A 542 8.12 -24.99 24.77
N LEU A 543 7.62 -24.99 23.53
CA LEU A 543 6.29 -25.56 23.24
C LEU A 543 6.21 -27.04 23.63
N LYS A 544 7.28 -27.82 23.38
CA LYS A 544 7.35 -29.23 23.78
C LYS A 544 7.47 -29.37 25.30
N PHE A 545 8.32 -28.57 25.94
CA PHE A 545 8.49 -28.58 27.39
C PHE A 545 7.17 -28.33 28.12
N ASN A 546 6.35 -27.39 27.63
CA ASN A 546 5.06 -27.07 28.23
C ASN A 546 4.06 -28.23 28.21
N ILE A 547 4.24 -29.25 27.37
CA ILE A 547 3.42 -30.47 27.39
C ILE A 547 3.81 -31.33 28.61
N PHE A 548 5.10 -31.52 28.83
CA PHE A 548 5.64 -32.43 29.85
C PHE A 548 5.83 -31.78 31.22
N SER A 549 5.78 -30.44 31.31
CA SER A 549 5.90 -29.72 32.58
C SER A 549 4.60 -29.66 33.37
N GLN A 550 3.48 -30.16 32.81
CA GLN A 550 2.19 -30.19 33.49
C GLN A 550 2.18 -31.32 34.52
N ALA A 551 1.32 -31.20 35.53
CA ALA A 551 1.10 -32.29 36.46
C ALA A 551 0.51 -33.50 35.72
N GLU A 552 0.93 -34.72 36.08
CA GLU A 552 0.51 -35.96 35.41
C GLU A 552 -1.00 -36.17 35.42
N ASP A 553 -1.69 -35.67 36.46
CA ASP A 553 -3.14 -35.72 36.61
C ASP A 553 -3.89 -34.59 35.85
N ASP A 554 -3.20 -33.54 35.40
CA ASP A 554 -3.79 -32.44 34.63
C ASP A 554 -3.79 -32.73 33.12
N LEU A 555 -4.55 -33.77 32.75
CA LEU A 555 -4.70 -34.21 31.36
C LEU A 555 -5.28 -33.12 30.45
N ILE A 556 -6.10 -32.20 30.97
CA ILE A 556 -6.67 -31.09 30.19
C ILE A 556 -5.58 -30.11 29.77
N SER A 557 -4.68 -29.75 30.69
CA SER A 557 -3.54 -28.90 30.35
C SER A 557 -2.59 -29.59 29.38
N ILE A 558 -2.31 -30.89 29.55
CA ILE A 558 -1.49 -31.67 28.59
C ILE A 558 -2.15 -31.64 27.20
N PHE A 559 -3.46 -31.90 27.13
CA PHE A 559 -4.23 -31.83 25.89
C PHE A 559 -4.11 -30.46 25.21
N ASN A 560 -4.31 -29.37 25.97
CA ASN A 560 -4.24 -28.01 25.44
C ASN A 560 -2.86 -27.69 24.86
N HIS A 561 -1.78 -27.99 25.59
CA HIS A 561 -0.41 -27.72 25.14
C HIS A 561 -0.02 -28.58 23.94
N TYR A 562 -0.45 -29.85 23.89
CA TYR A 562 -0.17 -30.71 22.74
C TYR A 562 -0.89 -30.22 21.47
N ASN A 563 -2.16 -29.80 21.59
CA ASN A 563 -2.89 -29.18 20.48
C ASN A 563 -2.16 -27.94 19.94
N ILE A 564 -1.63 -27.09 20.82
CA ILE A 564 -0.89 -25.88 20.43
C ILE A 564 0.43 -26.22 19.75
N TRP A 565 1.21 -27.14 20.31
CA TRP A 565 2.45 -27.62 19.70
C TRP A 565 2.19 -28.17 18.29
N LEU A 566 1.19 -29.03 18.14
CA LEU A 566 0.84 -29.64 16.86
C LEU A 566 0.35 -28.60 15.85
N TRP A 567 -0.39 -27.57 16.30
CA TRP A 567 -0.79 -26.45 15.47
C TRP A 567 0.41 -25.69 14.89
N HIS A 568 1.42 -25.37 15.71
CA HIS A 568 2.67 -24.74 15.25
C HIS A 568 3.46 -25.62 14.28
N ILE A 569 3.55 -26.93 14.57
CA ILE A 569 4.21 -27.90 13.69
C ILE A 569 3.50 -27.97 12.34
N LEU A 570 2.18 -28.12 12.32
CA LEU A 570 1.40 -28.15 11.09
C LEU A 570 1.60 -26.87 10.29
N LEU A 571 1.50 -25.69 10.89
CA LEU A 571 1.70 -24.43 10.17
C LEU A 571 3.09 -24.30 9.55
N LEU A 572 4.14 -24.68 10.29
CA LEU A 572 5.51 -24.59 9.79
C LEU A 572 5.75 -25.55 8.62
N PHE A 573 5.37 -26.83 8.77
CA PHE A 573 5.65 -27.88 7.79
C PHE A 573 4.68 -27.90 6.61
N THR A 574 3.55 -27.19 6.67
CA THR A 574 2.62 -27.06 5.53
C THR A 574 2.69 -25.70 4.84
N ALA A 575 3.39 -24.74 5.45
CA ALA A 575 3.34 -23.32 5.09
C ALA A 575 1.89 -22.77 5.01
N ALA A 576 0.93 -23.37 5.72
CA ALA A 576 -0.45 -22.90 5.73
C ALA A 576 -0.62 -21.61 6.52
N ARG A 577 -1.78 -20.97 6.36
CA ARG A 577 -2.11 -19.75 7.09
C ARG A 577 -2.62 -20.08 8.50
N PRO A 578 -2.22 -19.30 9.51
CA PRO A 578 -2.78 -19.36 10.85
C PRO A 578 -4.15 -18.69 10.82
N VAL A 579 -5.16 -19.43 10.38
CA VAL A 579 -6.57 -19.00 10.40
C VAL A 579 -7.31 -19.75 11.51
N ALA A 580 -8.52 -19.29 11.84
CA ALA A 580 -9.39 -20.05 12.71
C ALA A 580 -9.65 -21.44 12.12
N GLU A 581 -9.74 -22.46 12.99
CA GLU A 581 -10.06 -23.84 12.63
C GLU A 581 -9.01 -24.59 11.81
N PHE A 582 -7.87 -23.99 11.43
CA PHE A 582 -6.77 -24.74 10.81
C PHE A 582 -6.25 -25.85 11.76
N PRO A 583 -6.00 -27.09 11.27
CA PRO A 583 -5.96 -27.57 9.87
C PRO A 583 -7.31 -28.01 9.27
N GLY A 584 -8.41 -27.77 9.97
CA GLY A 584 -9.74 -28.20 9.61
C GLY A 584 -10.07 -29.57 10.21
N PHE A 585 -10.88 -30.34 9.49
CA PHE A 585 -11.43 -31.60 9.96
C PHE A 585 -10.53 -32.79 9.63
N LEU A 586 -10.63 -33.88 10.39
CA LEU A 586 -9.85 -35.10 10.16
C LEU A 586 -10.08 -35.69 8.76
N LYS A 587 -11.30 -35.61 8.21
CA LYS A 587 -11.64 -36.05 6.83
C LYS A 587 -10.81 -35.35 5.73
N ASN A 588 -10.21 -34.19 6.03
CA ASN A 588 -9.39 -33.45 5.08
C ASN A 588 -7.99 -34.05 4.93
N PHE A 589 -7.59 -34.94 5.85
CA PHE A 589 -6.31 -35.64 5.82
C PHE A 589 -6.43 -36.98 5.11
N ASN A 590 -5.49 -37.25 4.21
CA ASN A 590 -5.23 -38.58 3.70
C ASN A 590 -3.79 -38.97 4.08
N LEU A 591 -3.62 -39.53 5.28
CA LEU A 591 -2.30 -39.89 5.82
C LEU A 591 -1.60 -41.00 5.00
N LYS A 592 -2.37 -41.87 4.32
CA LYS A 592 -1.81 -42.91 3.45
C LYS A 592 -1.20 -42.31 2.18
N ARG A 593 -1.86 -41.31 1.59
CA ARG A 593 -1.36 -40.57 0.43
C ARG A 593 -0.48 -39.37 0.79
N GLN A 594 -0.33 -39.09 2.09
CA GLN A 594 0.41 -37.95 2.64
C GLN A 594 -0.06 -36.61 2.08
N ILE A 595 -1.37 -36.38 2.07
CA ILE A 595 -1.97 -35.14 1.54
C ILE A 595 -2.97 -34.58 2.56
N LEU A 596 -3.00 -33.25 2.66
CA LEU A 596 -4.01 -32.47 3.36
C LEU A 596 -4.74 -31.58 2.36
N ILE A 597 -6.08 -31.54 2.43
CA ILE A 597 -6.91 -30.62 1.65
C ILE A 597 -7.23 -29.41 2.54
N VAL A 598 -6.88 -28.20 2.09
CA VAL A 598 -7.21 -26.96 2.81
C VAL A 598 -8.10 -26.07 1.97
N SER A 599 -9.29 -25.75 2.48
CA SER A 599 -10.18 -24.75 1.88
C SER A 599 -9.92 -23.39 2.50
N ASP A 600 -8.98 -22.64 1.91
CA ASP A 600 -8.60 -21.31 2.41
C ASP A 600 -9.66 -20.21 2.08
N LYS A 601 -10.70 -20.51 1.27
CA LYS A 601 -11.54 -19.50 0.61
C LYS A 601 -13.00 -19.95 0.44
N GLU A 602 -13.86 -19.65 1.42
CA GLU A 602 -15.32 -19.68 1.20
C GLU A 602 -15.92 -18.31 0.86
N VAL A 603 -15.15 -17.22 0.87
CA VAL A 603 -15.65 -15.86 0.64
C VAL A 603 -14.96 -15.22 -0.57
N GLY A 604 -15.49 -15.44 -1.78
CA GLY A 604 -14.95 -14.78 -2.98
C GLY A 604 -15.41 -15.30 -4.35
N GLY A 605 -16.51 -16.05 -4.44
CA GLY A 605 -17.07 -16.45 -5.74
C GLY A 605 -16.28 -17.50 -6.53
N ARG A 606 -15.18 -18.05 -5.98
CA ARG A 606 -14.66 -19.35 -6.40
C ARG A 606 -15.44 -20.41 -5.62
N ASN A 607 -16.22 -21.24 -6.31
CA ASN A 607 -16.83 -22.41 -5.70
C ASN A 607 -15.73 -23.32 -5.12
N GLY A 608 -15.47 -23.24 -3.81
CA GLY A 608 -15.14 -24.34 -2.90
C GLY A 608 -14.08 -25.38 -3.26
N PHE A 609 -13.13 -25.14 -4.16
CA PHE A 609 -12.02 -26.09 -4.37
C PHE A 609 -10.85 -25.72 -3.45
N GLY A 610 -10.70 -26.47 -2.36
CA GLY A 610 -9.52 -26.40 -1.51
C GLY A 610 -8.24 -26.80 -2.25
N ARG A 611 -7.08 -26.37 -1.76
CA ARG A 611 -5.78 -26.78 -2.32
C ARG A 611 -5.29 -28.08 -1.67
N LEU A 612 -4.54 -28.86 -2.44
CA LEU A 612 -3.78 -29.99 -1.92
C LEU A 612 -2.48 -29.47 -1.29
N ILE A 613 -2.11 -29.99 -0.13
CA ILE A 613 -0.83 -29.75 0.53
C ILE A 613 -0.16 -31.10 0.79
N PRO A 614 1.07 -31.32 0.33
CA PRO A 614 1.82 -32.54 0.62
C PRO A 614 2.27 -32.54 2.10
N LEU A 615 2.13 -33.69 2.76
CA LEU A 615 2.56 -33.90 4.14
C LEU A 615 3.89 -34.66 4.14
N CYS A 616 4.87 -34.18 4.90
CA CYS A 616 6.12 -34.92 5.09
C CYS A 616 5.93 -36.13 6.03
N PRO A 617 6.79 -37.16 5.94
CA PRO A 617 6.73 -38.33 6.83
C PRO A 617 6.69 -37.98 8.32
N PHE A 618 7.53 -37.04 8.76
CA PHE A 618 7.55 -36.55 10.14
C PHE A 618 6.17 -36.08 10.60
N LEU A 619 5.50 -35.26 9.79
CA LEU A 619 4.18 -34.73 10.13
C LEU A 619 3.12 -35.84 10.20
N VAL A 620 3.19 -36.82 9.30
CA VAL A 620 2.28 -37.98 9.31
C VAL A 620 2.46 -38.81 10.58
N GLU A 621 3.70 -39.00 11.04
CA GLU A 621 3.99 -39.70 12.30
C GLU A 621 3.44 -38.94 13.51
N GLU A 622 3.67 -37.62 13.60
CA GLU A 622 3.18 -36.81 14.72
C GLU A 622 1.64 -36.75 14.76
N ILE A 623 0.96 -36.69 13.61
CA ILE A 623 -0.51 -36.79 13.58
C ILE A 623 -0.98 -38.16 14.10
N LYS A 624 -0.33 -39.26 13.72
CA LYS A 624 -0.70 -40.60 14.23
C LYS A 624 -0.48 -40.72 15.73
N LYS A 625 0.62 -40.17 16.26
CA LYS A 625 0.89 -40.12 17.70
C LYS A 625 -0.17 -39.31 18.43
N PHE A 626 -0.57 -38.17 17.88
CA PHE A 626 -1.63 -37.35 18.45
C PHE A 626 -2.98 -38.08 18.46
N LEU A 627 -3.35 -38.77 17.37
CA LEU A 627 -4.57 -39.59 17.35
C LEU A 627 -4.56 -40.70 18.41
N ASN A 628 -3.42 -41.33 18.66
CA ASN A 628 -3.27 -42.30 19.75
C ASN A 628 -3.42 -41.65 21.14
N PHE A 629 -2.81 -40.49 21.35
CA PHE A 629 -3.00 -39.71 22.57
C PHE A 629 -4.47 -39.33 22.80
N LEU A 630 -5.18 -38.92 21.75
CA LEU A 630 -6.61 -38.57 21.85
C LEU A 630 -7.46 -39.75 22.33
N GLU A 631 -7.14 -40.98 21.89
CA GLU A 631 -7.82 -42.19 22.36
C GLU A 631 -7.58 -42.44 23.84
N TYR A 632 -6.32 -42.35 24.30
CA TYR A 632 -5.97 -42.43 25.72
C TYR A 632 -6.68 -41.35 26.55
N PHE A 633 -6.60 -40.09 26.11
CA PHE A 633 -7.22 -38.96 26.78
C PHE A 633 -8.73 -39.16 26.97
N SER A 634 -9.43 -39.62 25.94
CA SER A 634 -10.86 -39.89 26.02
C SER A 634 -11.20 -40.99 27.02
N ILE A 635 -10.38 -42.04 27.15
CA ILE A 635 -10.60 -43.13 28.10
C ILE A 635 -10.43 -42.62 29.54
N GLN A 636 -9.38 -41.83 29.79
CA GLN A 636 -9.10 -41.33 31.14
C GLN A 636 -10.12 -40.30 31.62
N ILE A 637 -10.59 -39.41 30.74
CA ILE A 637 -11.45 -38.30 31.15
C ILE A 637 -12.94 -38.67 31.25
N ILE A 638 -13.38 -39.79 30.65
CA ILE A 638 -14.80 -40.18 30.57
C ILE A 638 -15.46 -40.32 31.94
N MET A 639 -14.68 -40.72 32.95
CA MET A 639 -15.18 -40.93 34.32
C MET A 639 -15.44 -39.61 35.06
N SER A 640 -14.70 -38.54 34.72
CA SER A 640 -14.76 -37.25 35.41
C SER A 640 -15.50 -36.18 34.61
N HIS A 641 -15.56 -36.31 33.28
CA HIS A 641 -16.14 -35.33 32.36
C HIS A 641 -16.82 -36.04 31.19
N SER A 642 -17.98 -36.67 31.44
CA SER A 642 -18.70 -37.46 30.43
C SER A 642 -19.04 -36.68 29.17
N HIS A 643 -19.29 -35.38 29.27
CA HIS A 643 -19.56 -34.51 28.11
C HIS A 643 -18.33 -34.28 27.21
N LEU A 644 -17.11 -34.43 27.74
CA LEU A 644 -15.87 -34.33 26.95
C LEU A 644 -15.55 -35.63 26.20
N ALA A 645 -16.16 -36.76 26.55
CA ALA A 645 -15.94 -38.01 25.83
C ALA A 645 -16.60 -37.99 24.43
N ASP A 646 -17.75 -37.33 24.30
CA ASP A 646 -18.40 -37.12 23.00
C ASP A 646 -17.53 -36.29 22.05
N LEU A 647 -16.63 -35.45 22.59
CA LEU A 647 -15.71 -34.62 21.82
C LEU A 647 -14.86 -35.45 20.84
N LEU A 648 -14.25 -36.53 21.33
CA LEU A 648 -13.37 -37.36 20.50
C LEU A 648 -14.17 -37.97 19.34
N GLN A 649 -15.39 -38.42 19.61
CA GLN A 649 -16.25 -38.99 18.60
C GLN A 649 -16.65 -37.95 17.57
N GLN A 650 -16.92 -36.71 17.98
CA GLN A 650 -17.17 -35.59 17.07
C GLN A 650 -15.94 -35.24 16.22
N ILE A 651 -14.72 -35.28 16.77
CA ILE A 651 -13.48 -35.07 16.01
C ILE A 651 -13.28 -36.22 14.98
N LYS A 652 -13.45 -37.48 15.41
CA LYS A 652 -13.30 -38.67 14.56
C LYS A 652 -14.33 -38.69 13.41
N THR A 653 -15.58 -38.30 13.69
CA THR A 653 -16.65 -38.17 12.70
C THR A 653 -16.60 -36.87 11.91
N SER A 654 -15.57 -36.03 12.13
CA SER A 654 -15.37 -34.74 11.44
C SER A 654 -16.53 -33.76 11.59
N GLN A 655 -17.17 -33.76 12.77
CA GLN A 655 -18.12 -32.75 13.22
C GLN A 655 -17.42 -31.58 13.91
N LEU A 656 -16.24 -31.81 14.51
CA LEU A 656 -15.36 -30.79 15.05
C LEU A 656 -14.01 -30.77 14.31
N PRO A 657 -13.36 -29.59 14.22
CA PRO A 657 -11.96 -29.48 13.80
C PRO A 657 -11.02 -30.39 14.60
N LEU A 658 -9.93 -30.84 13.96
CA LEU A 658 -8.96 -31.75 14.57
C LEU A 658 -8.30 -31.16 15.82
N LEU A 659 -8.04 -29.86 15.81
CA LEU A 659 -7.33 -29.17 16.89
C LEU A 659 -8.22 -28.16 17.60
N GLY A 660 -8.17 -28.18 18.92
CA GLY A 660 -8.87 -27.24 19.79
C GLY A 660 -8.32 -27.29 21.21
N ILE A 661 -8.82 -26.39 22.05
CA ILE A 661 -8.52 -26.38 23.48
C ILE A 661 -9.81 -26.60 24.27
N ILE A 662 -9.64 -27.07 25.50
CA ILE A 662 -10.70 -27.15 26.49
C ILE A 662 -10.47 -26.03 27.50
N LYS A 663 -11.45 -25.13 27.62
CA LYS A 663 -11.44 -24.03 28.58
C LYS A 663 -12.81 -23.94 29.23
N ASN A 664 -12.85 -23.89 30.56
CA ASN A 664 -14.11 -23.87 31.32
C ASN A 664 -15.05 -25.03 30.95
N ASN A 665 -14.49 -26.23 30.74
CA ASN A 665 -15.22 -27.43 30.30
C ASN A 665 -15.89 -27.34 28.91
N GLU A 666 -15.58 -26.31 28.13
CA GLU A 666 -16.05 -26.17 26.75
C GLU A 666 -14.88 -26.33 25.77
N TRP A 667 -15.18 -26.91 24.61
CA TRP A 667 -14.22 -27.01 23.53
C TRP A 667 -14.27 -25.76 22.65
N ILE A 668 -13.09 -25.23 22.36
CA ILE A 668 -12.92 -24.04 21.54
C ILE A 668 -11.89 -24.33 20.47
N SER A 669 -12.27 -24.09 19.21
CA SER A 669 -11.37 -24.25 18.06
C SER A 669 -10.16 -23.32 18.16
N LEU A 670 -9.00 -23.78 17.70
CA LEU A 670 -7.80 -22.95 17.67
C LEU A 670 -7.94 -21.78 16.69
N SER A 671 -7.41 -20.64 17.11
CA SER A 671 -7.26 -19.44 16.30
C SER A 671 -6.02 -18.65 16.76
N PRO A 672 -5.46 -17.76 15.92
CA PRO A 672 -4.29 -16.98 16.29
C PRO A 672 -4.45 -16.18 17.60
N SER A 673 -5.65 -15.66 17.87
CA SER A 673 -5.94 -14.89 19.08
C SER A 673 -5.94 -15.77 20.34
N ILE A 674 -6.45 -17.00 20.23
CA ILE A 674 -6.46 -17.97 21.32
C ILE A 674 -5.02 -18.43 21.59
N VAL A 675 -4.33 -18.88 20.55
CA VAL A 675 -2.98 -19.44 20.63
C VAL A 675 -1.98 -18.44 21.22
N LYS A 676 -2.09 -17.15 20.86
CA LYS A 676 -1.23 -16.08 21.40
C LYS A 676 -1.22 -16.00 22.93
N ASN A 677 -2.31 -16.39 23.59
CA ASN A 677 -2.42 -16.30 25.05
C ASN A 677 -1.65 -17.41 25.78
N PHE A 678 -1.24 -18.47 25.09
CA PHE A 678 -0.55 -19.61 25.71
C PHE A 678 0.97 -19.48 25.74
N HIS A 679 1.54 -18.52 25.02
CA HIS A 679 2.98 -18.36 24.91
C HIS A 679 3.40 -16.91 24.67
N SER A 680 2.82 -16.00 25.46
CA SER A 680 3.11 -14.56 25.37
C SER A 680 4.61 -14.24 25.48
N GLU A 681 5.36 -15.08 26.20
CA GLU A 681 6.79 -15.02 26.42
C GLU A 681 7.62 -15.20 25.13
N LEU A 682 7.09 -15.87 24.11
CA LEU A 682 7.81 -16.06 22.84
C LEU A 682 7.93 -14.75 22.03
N GLY A 683 7.17 -13.71 22.36
CA GLY A 683 7.31 -12.38 21.74
C GLY A 683 6.99 -12.34 20.24
N LEU A 684 6.28 -13.33 19.72
CA LEU A 684 5.90 -13.44 18.30
C LEU A 684 4.59 -12.70 18.04
N ASP A 685 4.66 -11.37 17.94
CA ASP A 685 3.47 -10.54 17.72
C ASP A 685 2.78 -10.75 16.36
N HIS A 686 3.48 -11.33 15.38
CA HIS A 686 2.96 -11.59 14.04
C HIS A 686 2.63 -13.07 13.86
N ALA A 687 1.35 -13.39 13.63
CA ALA A 687 0.87 -14.78 13.56
C ALA A 687 1.48 -15.59 12.40
N ASN A 688 1.83 -14.93 11.30
CA ASN A 688 2.25 -15.53 10.03
C ASN A 688 3.77 -15.86 9.97
N TRP A 689 4.50 -15.79 11.09
CA TRP A 689 5.95 -16.05 11.13
C TRP A 689 6.34 -17.44 10.60
N HIS A 690 5.46 -18.44 10.73
CA HIS A 690 5.65 -19.79 10.17
C HIS A 690 5.81 -19.75 8.64
N ARG A 691 4.94 -19.02 7.93
CA ARG A 691 4.99 -18.87 6.47
C ARG A 691 6.26 -18.15 6.03
N HIS A 692 6.66 -17.10 6.76
CA HIS A 692 7.93 -16.41 6.52
C HIS A 692 9.14 -17.35 6.67
N THR A 693 9.11 -18.19 7.70
CA THR A 693 10.17 -19.16 7.99
C THR A 693 10.23 -20.26 6.92
N ALA A 694 9.08 -20.84 6.59
CA ALA A 694 8.96 -21.87 5.55
C ALA A 694 9.40 -21.32 4.18
N ARG A 695 8.97 -20.11 3.80
CA ARG A 695 9.39 -19.46 2.54
C ARG A 695 10.91 -19.29 2.50
N ALA A 696 11.49 -18.78 3.59
CA ALA A 696 12.93 -18.59 3.68
C ALA A 696 13.70 -19.91 3.54
N PHE A 697 13.22 -20.96 4.21
CA PHE A 697 13.81 -22.30 4.13
C PHE A 697 13.73 -22.91 2.73
N LEU A 698 12.59 -22.77 2.05
CA LEU A 698 12.35 -23.34 0.72
C LEU A 698 13.09 -22.61 -0.41
N THR A 699 13.51 -21.36 -0.16
CA THR A 699 14.23 -20.56 -1.15
C THR A 699 15.52 -21.28 -1.58
N HIS A 700 15.68 -21.47 -2.88
CA HIS A 700 16.79 -22.22 -3.52
C HIS A 700 16.82 -23.74 -3.26
N LYS A 701 15.82 -24.31 -2.58
CA LYS A 701 15.67 -25.77 -2.43
C LYS A 701 14.65 -26.36 -3.40
N ILE A 702 13.63 -25.57 -3.72
CA ILE A 702 12.61 -25.89 -4.73
C ILE A 702 12.41 -24.70 -5.66
N THR A 703 11.72 -24.94 -6.78
CA THR A 703 11.47 -23.92 -7.80
C THR A 703 10.42 -22.90 -7.32
N GLU A 704 10.47 -21.70 -7.89
CA GLU A 704 9.50 -20.66 -7.54
C GLU A 704 8.03 -21.06 -7.81
N PRO A 705 7.68 -21.71 -8.95
CA PRO A 705 6.32 -22.21 -9.16
C PRO A 705 5.85 -23.19 -8.08
N GLU A 706 6.72 -24.10 -7.60
CA GLU A 706 6.40 -25.03 -6.51
C GLU A 706 6.10 -24.29 -5.20
N ILE A 707 6.84 -23.22 -4.90
CA ILE A 707 6.58 -22.42 -3.70
C ILE A 707 5.27 -21.65 -3.84
N LEU A 708 5.00 -21.04 -5.00
CA LEU A 708 3.73 -20.35 -5.24
C LEU A 708 2.54 -21.30 -5.09
N ALA A 709 2.67 -22.54 -5.56
CA ALA A 709 1.65 -23.59 -5.41
C ALA A 709 1.41 -23.96 -3.95
N LEU A 710 2.47 -24.23 -3.19
CA LEU A 710 2.36 -24.56 -1.77
C LEU A 710 1.68 -23.42 -0.98
N PHE A 711 1.98 -22.18 -1.34
CA PHE A 711 1.46 -20.98 -0.66
C PHE A 711 0.06 -20.56 -1.15
N GLY A 712 -0.46 -21.17 -2.23
CA GLY A 712 -1.72 -20.78 -2.86
C GLY A 712 -1.67 -19.40 -3.53
N HIS A 713 -0.49 -19.02 -4.03
CA HIS A 713 -0.17 -17.72 -4.64
C HIS A 713 -0.04 -17.79 -6.18
N GLU A 714 -0.47 -18.92 -6.76
CA GLU A 714 -0.54 -19.12 -8.20
C GLU A 714 -1.52 -18.15 -8.86
N LEU A 715 -1.25 -17.87 -10.13
CA LEU A 715 -2.17 -17.12 -10.97
C LEU A 715 -3.36 -18.01 -11.37
N MET A 716 -4.45 -17.39 -11.78
CA MET A 716 -5.66 -18.09 -12.20
C MET A 716 -5.33 -19.09 -13.33
N GLN A 717 -5.90 -20.30 -13.24
CA GLN A 717 -5.69 -21.45 -14.14
C GLN A 717 -4.28 -22.05 -14.15
N GLN A 718 -3.35 -21.51 -13.36
CA GLN A 718 -2.01 -22.07 -13.17
C GLN A 718 -1.93 -22.90 -11.90
N GLU A 719 -3.02 -22.98 -11.12
CA GLU A 719 -3.08 -23.73 -9.88
C GLU A 719 -2.62 -25.19 -10.05
N ALA A 720 -1.90 -25.73 -9.07
CA ALA A 720 -1.48 -27.12 -9.10
C ALA A 720 -2.69 -28.05 -9.35
N ALA A 721 -2.51 -29.04 -10.23
CA ALA A 721 -3.57 -29.94 -10.73
C ALA A 721 -4.62 -29.30 -11.67
N HIS A 722 -4.51 -28.02 -12.01
CA HIS A 722 -5.31 -27.42 -13.08
C HIS A 722 -4.86 -27.94 -14.47
N PRO A 723 -5.77 -28.14 -15.44
CA PRO A 723 -5.41 -28.65 -16.79
C PRO A 723 -4.38 -27.81 -17.56
N PHE A 724 -4.26 -26.52 -17.23
CA PHE A 724 -3.26 -25.61 -17.82
C PHE A 724 -2.02 -25.40 -16.94
N SER A 725 -1.92 -26.09 -15.81
CA SER A 725 -0.74 -26.05 -14.97
C SER A 725 0.39 -26.89 -15.60
N SER A 726 1.59 -26.32 -15.62
CA SER A 726 2.81 -27.04 -16.00
C SER A 726 3.41 -27.82 -14.81
N LEU A 727 2.87 -27.64 -13.60
CA LEU A 727 3.35 -28.30 -12.40
C LEU A 727 2.69 -29.68 -12.25
N SER A 728 3.46 -30.75 -12.42
CA SER A 728 2.94 -32.10 -12.26
C SER A 728 2.67 -32.44 -10.80
N LEU A 729 1.66 -33.27 -10.54
CA LEU A 729 1.36 -33.75 -9.19
C LEU A 729 2.54 -34.49 -8.54
N SER A 730 3.37 -35.18 -9.33
CA SER A 730 4.56 -35.87 -8.82
C SER A 730 5.68 -34.91 -8.41
N GLN A 731 5.88 -33.82 -9.14
CA GLN A 731 6.79 -32.75 -8.71
C GLN A 731 6.26 -32.12 -7.42
N PHE A 732 4.97 -31.78 -7.38
CA PHE A 732 4.35 -31.17 -6.22
C PHE A 732 4.42 -32.06 -4.96
N SER A 733 4.24 -33.39 -5.10
CA SER A 733 4.36 -34.31 -3.96
C SER A 733 5.77 -34.37 -3.37
N LYS A 734 6.82 -34.19 -4.20
CA LYS A 734 8.23 -34.21 -3.75
C LYS A 734 8.61 -33.03 -2.86
N ILE A 735 7.76 -31.99 -2.79
CA ILE A 735 7.93 -30.90 -1.83
C ILE A 735 7.94 -31.46 -0.39
N ALA A 736 7.21 -32.55 -0.11
CA ALA A 736 7.23 -33.23 1.18
C ALA A 736 8.65 -33.64 1.62
N ASP A 737 9.48 -34.12 0.69
CA ASP A 737 10.85 -34.57 0.98
C ASP A 737 11.75 -33.41 1.41
N VAL A 738 11.49 -32.21 0.88
CA VAL A 738 12.21 -30.99 1.26
C VAL A 738 11.69 -30.44 2.59
N LEU A 739 10.37 -30.48 2.81
CA LEU A 739 9.75 -30.07 4.08
C LEU A 739 10.20 -30.96 5.26
N GLU A 740 10.40 -32.26 5.03
CA GLU A 740 10.95 -33.19 6.03
C GLU A 740 12.26 -32.69 6.64
N GLN A 741 13.14 -32.10 5.81
CA GLN A 741 14.44 -31.56 6.25
C GLN A 741 14.32 -30.39 7.24
N MET A 742 13.14 -29.76 7.38
CA MET A 742 12.92 -28.71 8.38
C MET A 742 13.10 -29.23 9.80
N LYS A 743 12.81 -30.52 10.06
CA LYS A 743 13.01 -31.11 11.39
C LYS A 743 14.47 -31.04 11.82
N ASP A 744 15.39 -31.34 10.90
CA ASP A 744 16.82 -31.38 11.18
C ASP A 744 17.39 -29.96 11.21
N GLN A 745 16.97 -29.11 10.25
CA GLN A 745 17.40 -27.71 10.16
C GLN A 745 17.06 -26.91 11.42
N PHE A 746 15.88 -27.13 11.99
CA PHE A 746 15.41 -26.41 13.17
C PHE A 746 15.53 -27.24 14.46
N LYS A 747 16.10 -28.44 14.39
CA LYS A 747 16.28 -29.37 15.52
C LYS A 747 14.98 -29.66 16.27
N ILE A 748 13.89 -29.85 15.52
CA ILE A 748 12.57 -30.13 16.08
C ILE A 748 12.45 -31.64 16.32
N SER A 749 12.37 -32.03 17.59
CA SER A 749 12.05 -33.40 17.99
C SER A 749 10.53 -33.61 18.07
N GLY A 750 10.04 -34.77 17.63
CA GLY A 750 8.64 -35.18 17.81
C GLY A 750 8.27 -35.45 19.28
N ILE A 751 7.01 -35.74 19.54
CA ILE A 751 6.52 -36.02 20.90
C ILE A 751 6.71 -37.51 21.25
N GLU A 752 7.28 -37.77 22.42
CA GLU A 752 7.40 -39.09 23.03
C GLU A 752 6.07 -39.51 23.66
N VAL A 753 5.04 -39.77 22.83
CA VAL A 753 3.67 -40.04 23.31
C VAL A 753 3.58 -41.19 24.31
N HIS A 754 4.49 -42.17 24.22
CA HIS A 754 4.56 -43.31 25.14
C HIS A 754 4.85 -42.89 26.59
N VAL A 755 5.50 -41.74 26.82
CA VAL A 755 5.76 -41.19 28.16
C VAL A 755 4.48 -40.59 28.76
N ILE A 756 3.56 -40.10 27.92
CA ILE A 756 2.31 -39.44 28.35
C ILE A 756 1.23 -40.47 28.65
N ILE A 757 1.22 -41.61 27.94
CA ILE A 757 0.18 -42.64 28.04
C ILE A 757 0.54 -43.80 28.99
N GLN A 758 1.72 -43.76 29.60
CA GLN A 758 2.13 -44.67 30.68
C GLN A 758 1.35 -44.32 31.95
#